data_AF-A0A430SGM6-F1
#
_entry.id   AF-A0A430SGM6-F1
#
_cell.length_a   1.000
_cell.length_b   1.000
_cell.length_c   1.000
_cell.angle_alpha   90.00
_cell.angle_beta   90.00
_cell.angle_gamma   90.00
#
_symmetry.space_group_name_H-M   'P 1'
#
loop_
_entity.id
_entity.type
_entity.pdbx_description
1 polymer ?
#
loop_
_entity_poly.entity_id
_entity_poly.type
_entity_poly.pdbx_seq_one_letter_code
_entity_poly.pdbx_strand_id
1 'polypeptide(L)'
;MKRIWIGLLVVLAFPWLALAQNVLYAMQESELGLFGHDNTGTTFKMTSVEGRRVVQVIPSGKAPETKMSLPLEKERLAAYLKGPATVKLEVYLPPANKQNPERFFLGMADVTGDWQWVDGVFSDTKAQPGWNTIVFRTTRAMQRLKPDGKYMLYFAFFVEKDGTKPPLTEPFYLASLSSEGAAQAQAETPQAQPAQPPQAGSPAAPQPAAGTLYRMDKAEEVALLDNDKTGATFTLAEVGGRKAVQIMPSGKAPETKMAFPLRGEQVKVWAANNPVQLTVDLYLPEGTKLVPNKFFLGMADVTGGNWSWVDGVWSTPDPVSLKAGWNTIVYNTSKAMNRTKPENSYVLYFIFFREQDGNKPPLTEPVYVGEIKVRSQAPAQETGALLYTFADDAEFPLYDNDKSGATFAFSDVPGKKSLRITPNGKALETKLALPLSGERLARFLKAMPGSLELDLYLPSEMDPKPNVFFMGMADVTGEWAWVDGIFASAEVKAGWNRIVYNPSKAMQSVKPDGKYMLYFAFFNKTAEDKIPLKDPFYLGGLAVKAKVEAPKSEEVARKEAILKLLGKSNLGLLEEVQRKAFDYLWNEVNPENGLVRDRSRPDSPSSIAAVGFALASIPVAIEHGWIKSEEGYQRALTTLKAFASGRVEGKNGFFYHFLDMKTGKRVWNSELSSIDTTLFIAGALVAGQYFKGTEVAKLADQLYRNINWKWMTNNADTLTMGWKPEGGFLNDRWSGFDEGILATFLAIGSPTHPISPRAWDLIDRQVAPYGYIWSKAHTLFVYLYPLLFLDLRGKEDRYANYVENAMAAIYHNRCALLKSEFAKYFAPDIWGISASDYPGGYRANSIFGIDGTVTPYASVASVAFTPELSLASLRGMLSRYPEIWGKYGLADAFNPDVEWVGPDYLGIDQGAIVLGIENFTSGLVWKLFMASPYVQTALQKTGFGPDRSPGILNKAFAARLKNVPPAPTQDCKNVR
;
A
#
# COMPACT_ATOMS: atom_id res chain seq x y z
N MET A 1 -20.48 31.53 88.84
CA MET A 1 -19.14 30.92 88.94
C MET A 1 -18.63 30.61 87.53
N LYS A 2 -17.44 31.16 87.19
CA LYS A 2 -16.38 30.72 86.25
C LYS A 2 -16.77 30.00 84.93
N ARG A 3 -16.14 30.22 83.77
CA ARG A 3 -15.16 31.19 83.21
C ARG A 3 -15.00 30.74 81.73
N ILE A 4 -14.95 31.71 80.82
CA ILE A 4 -14.00 31.86 79.68
C ILE A 4 -14.12 30.98 78.41
N TRP A 5 -14.52 31.64 77.31
CA TRP A 5 -13.97 31.75 75.93
C TRP A 5 -13.24 30.57 75.25
N ILE A 6 -13.58 30.28 73.97
CA ILE A 6 -12.90 30.69 72.71
C ILE A 6 -13.61 30.00 71.52
N GLY A 7 -13.88 30.74 70.44
CA GLY A 7 -14.40 30.22 69.17
C GLY A 7 -13.30 29.94 68.13
N LEU A 8 -13.65 29.27 67.02
CA LEU A 8 -13.41 29.66 65.61
C LEU A 8 -13.61 28.46 64.64
N LEU A 9 -14.25 28.76 63.50
CA LEU A 9 -13.99 28.24 62.15
C LEU A 9 -14.18 26.75 61.83
N VAL A 10 -15.29 26.48 61.13
CA VAL A 10 -15.45 25.36 60.20
C VAL A 10 -14.54 25.61 58.99
N VAL A 11 -13.50 24.79 58.83
CA VAL A 11 -12.75 24.63 57.57
C VAL A 11 -12.85 23.17 57.17
N LEU A 12 -13.41 22.95 55.98
CA LEU A 12 -13.51 21.67 55.29
C LEU A 12 -12.11 21.04 55.13
N ALA A 13 -11.84 19.95 55.85
CA ALA A 13 -10.68 19.11 55.61
C ALA A 13 -10.95 18.18 54.42
N PHE A 14 -10.45 18.55 53.23
CA PHE A 14 -10.18 17.60 52.16
C PHE A 14 -8.92 16.80 52.54
N PRO A 15 -8.96 15.46 52.63
CA PRO A 15 -7.74 14.69 52.78
C PRO A 15 -7.04 14.65 51.42
N TRP A 16 -5.88 15.30 51.33
CA TRP A 16 -4.91 15.04 50.28
C TRP A 16 -4.47 13.57 50.38
N LEU A 17 -4.93 12.75 49.43
CA LEU A 17 -4.28 11.48 49.10
C LEU A 17 -2.90 11.82 48.54
N ALA A 18 -1.86 11.68 49.35
CA ALA A 18 -0.50 11.54 48.83
C ALA A 18 -0.44 10.21 48.05
N LEU A 19 -0.53 10.30 46.72
CA LEU A 19 -0.53 9.16 45.80
C LEU A 19 0.91 8.63 45.65
N ALA A 20 1.13 7.35 45.94
CA ALA A 20 2.47 6.75 46.05
C ALA A 20 3.14 6.51 44.67
N GLN A 21 4.31 7.11 44.43
CA GLN A 21 5.24 6.77 43.34
C GLN A 21 6.00 5.47 43.66
N ASN A 22 6.19 4.58 42.68
CA ASN A 22 7.00 3.37 42.87
C ASN A 22 8.48 3.67 42.55
N VAL A 23 9.27 3.97 43.58
CA VAL A 23 10.71 4.22 43.44
C VAL A 23 11.45 2.91 43.10
N LEU A 24 12.16 2.90 41.98
CA LEU A 24 12.98 1.78 41.51
C LEU A 24 14.44 1.91 41.98
N TYR A 25 14.98 3.13 41.90
CA TYR A 25 16.31 3.49 42.39
C TYR A 25 16.24 4.84 43.09
N ALA A 26 16.76 4.90 44.30
CA ALA A 26 16.88 6.14 45.07
C ALA A 26 18.23 6.84 44.83
N MET A 27 19.06 6.29 43.95
CA MET A 27 20.39 6.78 43.58
C MET A 27 21.31 6.92 44.80
N GLN A 28 21.37 5.85 45.62
CA GLN A 28 22.16 5.80 46.86
C GLN A 28 23.52 5.10 46.67
N GLU A 29 24.43 5.32 47.61
CA GLU A 29 25.81 4.80 47.54
C GLU A 29 25.87 3.26 47.46
N SER A 30 24.97 2.57 48.16
CA SER A 30 24.84 1.11 48.11
C SER A 30 24.42 0.59 46.74
N GLU A 31 23.86 1.44 45.87
CA GLU A 31 23.38 1.07 44.55
C GLU A 31 24.45 1.24 43.47
N LEU A 32 25.50 2.04 43.69
CA LEU A 32 26.52 2.37 42.68
C LEU A 32 27.17 1.14 42.04
N GLY A 33 27.37 0.06 42.80
CA GLY A 33 27.93 -1.19 42.30
C GLY A 33 27.07 -1.92 41.26
N LEU A 34 25.82 -1.49 41.07
CA LEU A 34 24.88 -2.08 40.11
C LEU A 34 24.84 -1.33 38.77
N PHE A 35 25.53 -0.19 38.65
CA PHE A 35 25.45 0.68 37.49
C PHE A 35 26.45 0.19 36.44
N GLY A 36 25.95 -0.35 35.32
CA GLY A 36 26.77 -0.67 34.16
C GLY A 36 26.87 0.53 33.22
N HIS A 37 27.96 0.63 32.46
CA HIS A 37 28.17 1.71 31.49
C HIS A 37 28.03 1.26 30.02
N ASP A 38 27.59 0.02 29.75
CA ASP A 38 27.40 -0.49 28.37
C ASP A 38 28.55 -0.16 27.41
N ASN A 39 29.79 -0.38 27.85
CA ASN A 39 31.04 -0.08 27.11
C ASN A 39 31.28 1.38 26.69
N THR A 40 30.55 2.38 27.23
CA THR A 40 30.81 3.80 26.93
C THR A 40 31.93 4.45 27.75
N GLY A 41 32.44 3.74 28.77
CA GLY A 41 33.46 4.25 29.69
C GLY A 41 32.95 5.32 30.65
N THR A 42 31.62 5.44 30.81
CA THR A 42 30.98 6.33 31.78
C THR A 42 31.32 5.87 33.19
N THR A 43 31.60 6.81 34.09
CA THR A 43 31.85 6.53 35.51
C THR A 43 30.80 7.19 36.39
N PHE A 44 30.52 6.58 37.54
CA PHE A 44 29.47 7.01 38.47
C PHE A 44 30.07 7.21 39.85
N LYS A 45 29.73 8.32 40.53
CA LYS A 45 30.10 8.53 41.94
C LYS A 45 29.03 9.33 42.68
N MET A 46 28.97 9.18 43.99
CA MET A 46 28.07 9.97 44.82
C MET A 46 28.57 11.40 45.00
N THR A 47 27.63 12.34 45.04
CA THR A 47 27.88 13.73 45.42
C THR A 47 26.60 14.37 45.97
N SER A 48 26.63 15.68 46.20
CA SER A 48 25.48 16.48 46.57
C SER A 48 25.31 17.66 45.61
N VAL A 49 24.08 17.89 45.17
CA VAL A 49 23.67 19.08 44.41
C VAL A 49 22.50 19.71 45.16
N GLU A 50 22.64 20.98 45.55
CA GLU A 50 21.61 21.73 46.29
C GLU A 50 21.12 21.00 47.56
N GLY A 51 22.03 20.30 48.25
CA GLY A 51 21.72 19.55 49.47
C GLY A 51 21.07 18.18 49.23
N ARG A 52 20.76 17.81 47.98
CA ARG A 52 20.27 16.47 47.62
C ARG A 52 21.44 15.55 47.27
N ARG A 53 21.49 14.36 47.88
CA ARG A 53 22.42 13.31 47.45
C ARG A 53 22.01 12.79 46.07
N VAL A 54 22.98 12.73 45.17
CA VAL A 54 22.78 12.37 43.75
C VAL A 54 23.92 11.51 43.24
N VAL A 55 23.66 10.74 42.20
CA VAL A 55 24.70 10.07 41.41
C VAL A 55 25.20 11.05 40.35
N GLN A 56 26.48 11.37 40.39
CA GLN A 56 27.17 12.08 39.33
C GLN A 56 27.51 11.11 38.19
N VAL A 57 26.98 11.37 37.01
CA VAL A 57 27.29 10.65 35.77
C VAL A 57 28.41 11.41 35.08
N ILE A 58 29.56 10.77 34.91
CA ILE A 58 30.76 11.36 34.30
C ILE A 58 30.98 10.70 32.93
N PRO A 59 30.68 11.40 31.82
CA PRO A 59 30.96 10.91 30.48
C PRO A 59 32.44 10.62 30.25
N SER A 60 32.76 9.69 29.33
CA SER A 60 34.15 9.40 28.95
C SER A 60 34.78 10.49 28.06
N GLY A 61 33.97 11.39 27.49
CA GLY A 61 34.41 12.37 26.49
C GLY A 61 34.77 11.77 25.13
N LYS A 62 34.58 10.46 24.93
CA LYS A 62 34.95 9.74 23.70
C LYS A 62 33.76 9.02 23.05
N ALA A 63 32.87 8.46 23.86
CA ALA A 63 31.71 7.73 23.34
C ALA A 63 30.68 8.70 22.75
N PRO A 64 30.09 8.40 21.58
CA PRO A 64 29.03 9.24 20.99
C PRO A 64 27.80 9.40 21.89
N GLU A 65 27.59 8.46 22.81
CA GLU A 65 26.53 8.49 23.81
C GLU A 65 27.12 8.18 25.18
N THR A 66 26.62 8.87 26.21
CA THR A 66 26.84 8.47 27.60
C THR A 66 25.77 7.46 27.96
N LYS A 67 26.14 6.27 28.44
CA LYS A 67 25.16 5.23 28.79
C LYS A 67 25.22 4.81 30.24
N MET A 68 24.09 4.34 30.73
CA MET A 68 23.91 3.74 32.06
C MET A 68 22.98 2.54 31.93
N SER A 69 23.28 1.44 32.60
CA SER A 69 22.42 0.26 32.66
C SER A 69 22.16 -0.15 34.11
N LEU A 70 20.93 -0.59 34.39
CA LEU A 70 20.44 -0.86 35.73
C LEU A 70 19.62 -2.16 35.76
N PRO A 71 19.93 -3.12 36.64
CA PRO A 71 19.19 -4.39 36.73
C PRO A 71 17.81 -4.22 37.36
N LEU A 72 16.78 -4.68 36.66
CA LEU A 72 15.39 -4.70 37.11
C LEU A 72 14.97 -6.14 37.43
N GLU A 73 15.15 -6.54 38.68
CA GLU A 73 14.76 -7.87 39.19
C GLU A 73 14.15 -7.77 40.60
N LYS A 74 13.55 -8.87 41.07
CA LYS A 74 13.01 -9.03 42.44
C LYS A 74 12.12 -7.86 42.88
N GLU A 75 12.44 -7.20 43.99
CA GLU A 75 11.63 -6.14 44.59
C GLU A 75 11.48 -4.93 43.66
N ARG A 76 12.48 -4.63 42.82
CA ARG A 76 12.42 -3.53 41.85
C ARG A 76 11.52 -3.88 40.68
N LEU A 77 11.55 -5.12 40.21
CA LEU A 77 10.61 -5.59 39.19
C LEU A 77 9.18 -5.60 39.72
N ALA A 78 8.98 -6.03 40.96
CA ALA A 78 7.67 -5.96 41.62
C ALA A 78 7.17 -4.51 41.78
N ALA A 79 8.07 -3.56 42.07
CA ALA A 79 7.74 -2.13 42.11
C ALA A 79 7.40 -1.57 40.72
N TYR A 80 8.15 -1.95 39.69
CA TYR A 80 7.91 -1.57 38.29
C TYR A 80 6.55 -2.04 37.77
N LEU A 81 6.21 -3.31 38.04
CA LEU A 81 4.94 -3.91 37.61
C LEU A 81 3.69 -3.28 38.25
N LYS A 82 3.84 -2.51 39.34
CA LYS A 82 2.73 -1.73 39.92
C LYS A 82 2.41 -0.47 39.12
N GLY A 83 3.30 -0.01 38.26
CA GLY A 83 3.11 1.18 37.43
C GLY A 83 4.03 1.21 36.22
N PRO A 84 3.90 0.26 35.27
CA PRO A 84 4.89 0.15 34.21
C PRO A 84 4.68 1.16 33.07
N ALA A 85 3.60 1.95 33.07
CA ALA A 85 3.17 2.77 31.94
C ALA A 85 4.11 3.95 31.64
N THR A 86 4.69 4.53 32.69
CA THR A 86 5.71 5.58 32.56
C THR A 86 6.87 5.33 33.51
N VAL A 87 8.08 5.58 33.01
CA VAL A 87 9.30 5.63 33.83
C VAL A 87 9.76 7.07 33.91
N LYS A 88 10.06 7.55 35.11
CA LYS A 88 10.52 8.92 35.38
C LYS A 88 11.94 8.88 35.93
N LEU A 89 12.82 9.67 35.33
CA LEU A 89 14.21 9.84 35.78
C LEU A 89 14.43 11.31 36.17
N GLU A 90 14.78 11.54 37.42
CA GLU A 90 15.11 12.88 37.94
C GLU A 90 16.57 13.23 37.60
N VAL A 91 16.74 14.27 36.79
CA VAL A 91 18.04 14.69 36.24
C VAL A 91 18.30 16.16 36.58
N TYR A 92 19.47 16.46 37.14
CA TYR A 92 19.98 17.82 37.26
C TYR A 92 21.05 18.10 36.19
N LEU A 93 20.80 19.13 35.38
CA LEU A 93 21.65 19.60 34.31
C LEU A 93 22.32 20.92 34.73
N PRO A 94 23.63 20.95 35.04
CA PRO A 94 24.29 22.17 35.48
C PRO A 94 24.17 23.31 34.45
N PRO A 95 23.70 24.50 34.85
CA PRO A 95 23.65 25.65 33.96
C PRO A 95 25.01 26.12 33.45
N ALA A 96 26.09 25.79 34.16
CA ALA A 96 27.45 26.13 33.78
C ALA A 96 28.07 25.17 32.75
N ASN A 97 27.44 24.02 32.46
CA ASN A 97 27.94 23.10 31.44
C ASN A 97 27.82 23.76 30.06
N LYS A 98 28.88 23.67 29.26
CA LYS A 98 28.88 24.06 27.85
C LYS A 98 27.91 23.20 27.04
N GLN A 99 27.77 21.93 27.41
CA GLN A 99 26.88 21.00 26.73
C GLN A 99 26.25 20.00 27.71
N ASN A 100 24.94 20.12 27.91
CA ASN A 100 24.13 19.14 28.63
C ASN A 100 23.46 18.17 27.66
N PRO A 101 23.11 16.93 28.08
CA PRO A 101 22.28 16.05 27.27
C PRO A 101 20.93 16.69 26.93
N GLU A 102 20.53 16.56 25.65
CA GLU A 102 19.26 17.09 25.13
C GLU A 102 18.31 15.95 24.69
N ARG A 103 18.87 14.76 24.43
CA ARG A 103 18.14 13.57 24.01
C ARG A 103 18.34 12.47 25.02
N PHE A 104 17.22 11.84 25.38
CA PHE A 104 17.16 10.80 26.39
C PHE A 104 16.44 9.59 25.82
N PHE A 105 17.06 8.42 25.93
CA PHE A 105 16.51 7.14 25.49
C PHE A 105 16.50 6.14 26.63
N LEU A 106 15.44 5.32 26.69
CA LEU A 106 15.29 4.19 27.61
C LEU A 106 15.04 2.91 26.81
N GLY A 107 15.92 1.93 26.94
CA GLY A 107 15.78 0.58 26.44
C GLY A 107 15.62 -0.46 27.55
N MET A 108 15.14 -1.64 27.20
CA MET A 108 14.99 -2.77 28.11
C MET A 108 15.35 -4.09 27.42
N ALA A 109 16.03 -4.98 28.14
CA ALA A 109 16.28 -6.35 27.72
C ALA A 109 15.86 -7.36 28.80
N ASP A 110 15.41 -8.54 28.39
CA ASP A 110 15.24 -9.72 29.23
C ASP A 110 16.60 -10.44 29.32
N VAL A 111 17.06 -10.64 30.54
CA VAL A 111 18.32 -11.30 30.89
C VAL A 111 18.07 -12.46 31.86
N THR A 112 16.85 -13.00 31.89
CA THR A 112 16.49 -14.18 32.67
C THR A 112 17.25 -15.42 32.18
N GLY A 113 17.44 -15.51 30.86
CA GLY A 113 18.30 -16.48 30.19
C GLY A 113 19.32 -15.76 29.32
N ASP A 114 19.44 -16.14 28.05
CA ASP A 114 20.23 -15.38 27.08
C ASP A 114 19.66 -13.97 26.90
N TRP A 115 20.54 -13.01 26.62
CA TRP A 115 20.16 -11.62 26.42
C TRP A 115 19.17 -11.50 25.24
N GLN A 116 18.00 -10.93 25.50
CA GLN A 116 16.99 -10.65 24.49
C GLN A 116 16.47 -9.23 24.62
N TRP A 117 16.45 -8.47 23.53
CA TRP A 117 15.88 -7.13 23.52
C TRP A 117 14.36 -7.18 23.76
N VAL A 118 13.85 -6.38 24.70
CA VAL A 118 12.41 -6.23 24.95
C VAL A 118 11.86 -5.09 24.12
N ASP A 119 12.33 -3.86 24.33
CA ASP A 119 11.97 -2.67 23.53
C ASP A 119 12.77 -1.42 23.96
N GLY A 120 12.54 -0.27 23.29
CA GLY A 120 13.00 1.02 23.79
C GLY A 120 12.24 2.24 23.27
N VAL A 121 12.33 3.36 24.01
CA VAL A 121 11.54 4.58 23.80
C VAL A 121 12.39 5.84 24.01
N PHE A 122 12.11 6.89 23.22
CA PHE A 122 12.66 8.23 23.46
C PHE A 122 11.76 9.03 24.39
N SER A 123 12.36 9.92 25.19
CA SER A 123 11.60 10.92 25.94
C SER A 123 11.27 12.13 25.06
N ASP A 124 10.05 12.64 25.19
CA ASP A 124 9.62 13.93 24.62
C ASP A 124 9.93 15.12 25.54
N THR A 125 10.52 14.88 26.72
CA THR A 125 10.84 15.94 27.69
C THR A 125 11.90 16.88 27.10
N LYS A 126 11.55 18.16 26.94
CA LYS A 126 12.50 19.23 26.62
C LYS A 126 13.22 19.66 27.89
N ALA A 127 14.37 19.06 28.18
CA ALA A 127 15.14 19.37 29.38
C ALA A 127 15.75 20.78 29.32
N GLN A 128 15.83 21.43 30.48
CA GLN A 128 16.43 22.76 30.66
C GLN A 128 17.54 22.70 31.72
N PRO A 129 18.44 23.69 31.79
CA PRO A 129 19.35 23.83 32.91
C PRO A 129 18.62 23.80 34.27
N GLY A 130 19.15 23.05 35.23
CA GLY A 130 18.52 22.80 36.53
C GLY A 130 17.89 21.40 36.64
N TRP A 131 16.91 21.26 37.53
CA TRP A 131 16.18 20.00 37.77
C TRP A 131 15.15 19.72 36.68
N ASN A 132 15.10 18.47 36.23
CA ASN A 132 14.17 17.97 35.22
C ASN A 132 13.65 16.59 35.59
N THR A 133 12.37 16.35 35.31
CA THR A 133 11.78 15.00 35.29
C THR A 133 11.73 14.50 33.85
N ILE A 134 12.63 13.59 33.50
CA ILE A 134 12.64 12.97 32.17
C ILE A 134 11.63 11.84 32.16
N VAL A 135 10.61 11.95 31.30
CA VAL A 135 9.48 11.02 31.26
C VAL A 135 9.60 10.11 30.04
N PHE A 136 9.59 8.80 30.27
CA PHE A 136 9.57 7.77 29.23
C PHE A 136 8.23 7.06 29.26
N ARG A 137 7.45 7.16 28.17
CA ARG A 137 6.21 6.38 28.01
C ARG A 137 6.59 5.01 27.46
N THR A 138 6.42 3.98 28.27
CA THR A 138 6.89 2.62 27.93
C THR A 138 5.96 1.95 26.93
N THR A 139 6.50 1.01 26.14
CA THR A 139 5.69 0.24 25.19
C THR A 139 4.93 -0.90 25.88
N ARG A 140 3.96 -1.51 25.18
CA ARG A 140 3.23 -2.68 25.70
C ARG A 140 4.18 -3.85 26.03
N ALA A 141 5.27 -4.02 25.30
CA ALA A 141 6.28 -5.07 25.55
C ALA A 141 7.00 -4.82 26.89
N MET A 142 7.42 -3.58 27.14
CA MET A 142 8.03 -3.18 28.40
C MET A 142 7.06 -3.26 29.59
N GLN A 143 5.74 -3.26 29.36
CA GLN A 143 4.71 -3.37 30.41
C GLN A 143 4.31 -4.80 30.77
N ARG A 144 4.55 -5.78 29.88
CA ARG A 144 4.10 -7.18 30.04
C ARG A 144 5.26 -8.10 30.45
N LEU A 145 5.99 -7.71 31.49
CA LEU A 145 7.13 -8.47 31.99
C LEU A 145 6.68 -9.66 32.85
N LYS A 146 7.48 -10.74 32.83
CA LYS A 146 7.26 -11.89 33.71
C LYS A 146 7.60 -11.48 35.15
N PRO A 147 6.71 -11.71 36.15
CA PRO A 147 6.95 -11.28 37.53
C PRO A 147 8.23 -11.83 38.18
N ASP A 148 8.72 -12.98 37.71
CA ASP A 148 9.91 -13.69 38.16
C ASP A 148 11.13 -13.51 37.22
N GLY A 149 10.99 -12.66 36.20
CA GLY A 149 12.06 -12.39 35.25
C GLY A 149 13.20 -11.54 35.82
N LYS A 150 14.30 -11.49 35.08
CA LYS A 150 15.41 -10.58 35.30
C LYS A 150 15.54 -9.70 34.08
N TYR A 151 15.45 -8.38 34.25
CA TYR A 151 15.53 -7.43 33.16
C TYR A 151 16.69 -6.47 33.36
N MET A 152 17.12 -5.81 32.29
CA MET A 152 18.12 -4.75 32.33
C MET A 152 17.54 -3.51 31.64
N LEU A 153 17.54 -2.37 32.34
CA LEU A 153 17.22 -1.07 31.77
C LEU A 153 18.48 -0.43 31.20
N TYR A 154 18.39 0.18 30.02
CA TYR A 154 19.48 0.88 29.35
C TYR A 154 19.10 2.33 29.09
N PHE A 155 19.83 3.26 29.66
CA PHE A 155 19.68 4.70 29.40
C PHE A 155 20.79 5.19 28.50
N ALA A 156 20.46 6.03 27.53
CA ALA A 156 21.42 6.78 26.73
C ALA A 156 21.12 8.29 26.80
N PHE A 157 22.19 9.07 26.99
CA PHE A 157 22.20 10.52 27.13
C PHE A 157 23.14 11.10 26.07
N PHE A 158 22.62 11.97 25.22
CA PHE A 158 23.43 12.58 24.15
C PHE A 158 22.86 13.92 23.68
N VAL A 159 23.67 14.62 22.88
CA VAL A 159 23.25 15.75 22.06
C VAL A 159 23.33 15.33 20.61
N GLU A 160 22.44 15.85 19.79
CA GLU A 160 22.42 15.61 18.35
C GLU A 160 22.57 16.94 17.64
N LYS A 161 23.69 17.11 16.94
CA LYS A 161 24.03 18.35 16.23
C LYS A 161 24.51 18.00 14.83
N ASP A 162 23.85 18.55 13.82
CA ASP A 162 24.19 18.35 12.41
C ASP A 162 24.31 16.86 12.00
N GLY A 163 23.45 16.00 12.57
CA GLY A 163 23.46 14.54 12.32
C GLY A 163 24.61 13.78 12.98
N THR A 164 25.38 14.44 13.84
CA THR A 164 26.44 13.81 14.64
C THR A 164 26.07 13.82 16.12
N LYS A 165 26.61 12.84 16.88
CA LYS A 165 26.47 12.76 18.34
C LYS A 165 27.81 13.13 18.99
N PRO A 166 28.10 14.43 19.16
CA PRO A 166 29.34 14.83 19.84
C PRO A 166 29.35 14.24 21.25
N PRO A 167 30.48 13.64 21.69
CA PRO A 167 30.59 13.09 23.04
C PRO A 167 30.34 14.15 24.09
N LEU A 168 29.49 13.84 25.07
CA LEU A 168 29.40 14.64 26.28
C LEU A 168 30.73 14.59 27.02
N THR A 169 31.17 15.72 27.54
CA THR A 169 32.45 15.84 28.26
C THR A 169 32.27 16.30 29.71
N GLU A 170 31.11 16.88 30.04
CA GLU A 170 30.82 17.45 31.35
C GLU A 170 29.80 16.59 32.10
N PRO A 171 29.91 16.49 33.45
CA PRO A 171 29.04 15.65 34.24
C PRO A 171 27.64 16.25 34.42
N PHE A 172 26.66 15.37 34.59
CA PHE A 172 25.30 15.68 35.03
C PHE A 172 24.89 14.72 36.15
N TYR A 173 23.73 14.92 36.77
CA TYR A 173 23.41 14.25 38.04
C TYR A 173 22.02 13.61 38.04
N LEU A 174 21.89 12.44 38.66
CA LEU A 174 20.66 11.67 38.77
C LEU A 174 20.23 11.54 40.23
N ALA A 175 18.95 11.79 40.52
CA ALA A 175 18.43 11.75 41.89
C ALA A 175 17.51 10.56 42.19
N SER A 176 16.68 10.14 41.24
CA SER A 176 15.83 8.97 41.42
C SER A 176 15.33 8.43 40.09
N LEU A 177 14.99 7.15 40.09
CA LEU A 177 14.25 6.48 39.02
C LEU A 177 12.97 5.88 39.61
N SER A 178 11.82 6.20 39.02
CA SER A 178 10.52 5.72 39.48
C SER A 178 9.61 5.29 38.33
N SER A 179 8.50 4.62 38.66
CA SER A 179 7.50 4.16 37.69
C SER A 179 6.07 4.40 38.17
N GLU A 180 5.16 4.70 37.23
CA GLU A 180 3.77 5.07 37.48
C GLU A 180 2.78 4.43 36.47
N GLY A 181 1.55 4.14 36.93
CA GLY A 181 0.49 3.51 36.14
C GLY A 181 -0.36 4.49 35.33
N ALA A 182 -1.11 4.00 34.33
CA ALA A 182 -1.86 4.82 33.38
C ALA A 182 -2.95 5.74 34.01
N ALA A 183 -3.46 5.40 35.21
CA ALA A 183 -4.44 6.22 35.93
C ALA A 183 -3.83 7.44 36.65
N GLN A 184 -2.49 7.54 36.74
CA GLN A 184 -1.78 8.59 37.49
C GLN A 184 -1.11 9.65 36.59
N ALA A 185 -1.04 9.45 35.27
CA ALA A 185 -0.30 10.32 34.35
C ALA A 185 -1.09 11.54 33.81
N GLN A 186 -2.33 11.78 34.27
CA GLN A 186 -3.21 12.86 33.76
C GLN A 186 -3.27 14.12 34.64
N ALA A 187 -2.47 14.22 35.72
CA ALA A 187 -2.59 15.31 36.69
C ALA A 187 -1.38 16.25 36.77
N GLU A 188 -0.88 16.77 35.65
CA GLU A 188 -0.02 17.96 35.66
C GLU A 188 -0.42 18.91 34.52
N THR A 189 -1.13 19.98 34.89
CA THR A 189 -1.57 21.05 33.99
C THR A 189 -0.53 22.18 34.02
N PRO A 190 -0.07 22.71 32.87
CA PRO A 190 0.66 23.97 32.84
C PRO A 190 -0.26 25.14 33.21
N GLN A 191 0.16 25.97 34.16
CA GLN A 191 -0.54 27.19 34.57
C GLN A 191 -0.77 28.15 33.39
N ALA A 192 -1.97 28.71 33.33
CA ALA A 192 -2.46 29.60 32.28
C ALA A 192 -2.11 31.08 32.53
N GLN A 193 -1.96 31.85 31.44
CA GLN A 193 -2.22 33.30 31.37
C GLN A 193 -2.57 33.71 29.90
N PRO A 194 -3.24 34.85 29.66
CA PRO A 194 -4.68 34.90 29.36
C PRO A 194 -5.04 35.08 27.86
N ALA A 195 -6.33 34.87 27.58
CA ALA A 195 -6.95 34.77 26.27
C ALA A 195 -6.90 36.02 25.37
N GLN A 196 -6.82 35.78 24.06
CA GLN A 196 -7.27 36.67 22.98
C GLN A 196 -8.21 35.90 22.01
N PRO A 197 -9.15 36.60 21.34
CA PRO A 197 -10.48 36.08 20.92
C PRO A 197 -10.45 35.16 19.67
N PRO A 198 -11.55 34.45 19.35
CA PRO A 198 -11.50 33.28 18.48
C PRO A 198 -11.27 33.69 17.02
N GLN A 199 -10.21 33.16 16.40
CA GLN A 199 -10.09 33.16 14.95
C GLN A 199 -10.66 31.86 14.40
N ALA A 200 -11.63 32.03 13.50
CA ALA A 200 -12.35 30.99 12.80
C ALA A 200 -11.41 29.98 12.15
N GLY A 201 -11.82 28.70 12.19
CA GLY A 201 -11.11 27.62 11.51
C GLY A 201 -10.98 27.91 10.01
N SER A 202 -9.74 27.92 9.51
CA SER A 202 -9.50 27.80 8.09
C SER A 202 -9.72 26.34 7.66
N PRO A 203 -10.54 26.07 6.64
CA PRO A 203 -10.75 24.74 6.10
C PRO A 203 -9.46 24.23 5.46
N ALA A 204 -9.19 22.93 5.64
CA ALA A 204 -8.09 22.26 4.96
C ALA A 204 -8.17 22.50 3.44
N ALA A 205 -7.09 23.05 2.88
CA ALA A 205 -6.96 23.24 1.45
C ALA A 205 -7.03 21.88 0.70
N PRO A 206 -7.74 21.77 -0.43
CA PRO A 206 -7.82 20.51 -1.18
C PRO A 206 -6.43 20.11 -1.67
N GLN A 207 -6.09 18.83 -1.51
CA GLN A 207 -4.89 18.24 -2.08
C GLN A 207 -4.79 18.54 -3.60
N PRO A 208 -3.62 18.97 -4.11
CA PRO A 208 -3.41 19.10 -5.54
C PRO A 208 -3.38 17.72 -6.22
N ALA A 209 -3.85 17.63 -7.46
CA ALA A 209 -3.75 16.43 -8.30
C ALA A 209 -2.27 16.10 -8.61
N ALA A 210 -1.97 14.85 -8.97
CA ALA A 210 -0.63 14.35 -9.23
C ALA A 210 0.16 15.30 -10.16
N GLY A 211 1.20 15.94 -9.60
CA GLY A 211 2.10 16.86 -10.29
C GLY A 211 1.98 18.35 -9.93
N THR A 212 0.94 18.81 -9.23
CA THR A 212 0.83 20.25 -8.86
C THR A 212 1.52 20.55 -7.52
N LEU A 213 2.43 21.53 -7.50
CA LEU A 213 3.11 22.01 -6.28
C LEU A 213 2.32 23.12 -5.57
N TYR A 214 1.84 24.09 -6.35
CA TYR A 214 1.10 25.26 -5.88
C TYR A 214 0.00 25.59 -6.88
N ARG A 215 -1.19 25.93 -6.40
CA ARG A 215 -2.28 26.43 -7.27
C ARG A 215 -2.25 27.93 -7.44
N MET A 216 -1.61 28.65 -6.51
CA MET A 216 -1.51 30.10 -6.47
C MET A 216 -2.89 30.78 -6.42
N ASP A 217 -3.83 30.15 -5.73
CA ASP A 217 -5.24 30.56 -5.67
C ASP A 217 -5.74 30.92 -4.26
N LYS A 218 -4.83 30.94 -3.28
CA LYS A 218 -5.12 31.08 -1.84
C LYS A 218 -4.22 32.06 -1.11
N ALA A 219 -4.80 32.77 -0.14
CA ALA A 219 -4.09 33.74 0.68
C ALA A 219 -2.98 33.09 1.54
N GLU A 220 -3.19 31.85 1.97
CA GLU A 220 -2.21 31.08 2.74
C GLU A 220 -0.96 30.76 1.92
N GLU A 221 -1.10 30.53 0.61
CA GLU A 221 0.05 30.33 -0.29
C GLU A 221 0.83 31.63 -0.48
N VAL A 222 0.14 32.77 -0.62
CA VAL A 222 0.77 34.10 -0.73
C VAL A 222 1.58 34.45 0.51
N ALA A 223 1.09 34.10 1.70
CA ALA A 223 1.75 34.37 2.97
C ALA A 223 3.10 33.64 3.14
N LEU A 224 3.37 32.61 2.34
CA LEU A 224 4.62 31.84 2.37
C LEU A 224 5.70 32.38 1.42
N LEU A 225 5.36 33.35 0.57
CA LEU A 225 6.25 33.87 -0.45
C LEU A 225 7.23 34.88 0.12
N ASP A 226 8.49 34.78 -0.29
CA ASP A 226 9.55 35.72 0.04
C ASP A 226 10.07 36.38 -1.25
N ASN A 227 10.38 37.68 -1.21
CA ASN A 227 10.85 38.41 -2.39
C ASN A 227 12.37 38.40 -2.56
N ASP A 228 13.10 37.68 -1.70
CA ASP A 228 14.55 37.60 -1.62
C ASP A 228 15.21 39.00 -1.69
N LYS A 229 14.64 39.94 -0.93
CA LYS A 229 15.07 41.35 -0.82
C LYS A 229 15.00 42.17 -2.10
N THR A 230 14.28 41.72 -3.13
CA THR A 230 14.06 42.51 -4.36
C THR A 230 13.02 43.63 -4.20
N GLY A 231 12.26 43.60 -3.10
CA GLY A 231 11.21 44.58 -2.81
C GLY A 231 9.92 44.37 -3.61
N ALA A 232 9.79 43.24 -4.32
CA ALA A 232 8.53 42.87 -4.96
C ALA A 232 7.44 42.58 -3.91
N THR A 233 6.19 42.82 -4.27
CA THR A 233 5.03 42.52 -3.41
C THR A 233 4.12 41.48 -4.07
N PHE A 234 3.46 40.68 -3.24
CA PHE A 234 2.62 39.56 -3.67
C PHE A 234 1.21 39.74 -3.14
N THR A 235 0.22 39.71 -4.03
CA THR A 235 -1.20 39.84 -3.68
C THR A 235 -2.02 38.85 -4.48
N LEU A 236 -3.08 38.30 -3.89
CA LEU A 236 -3.99 37.43 -4.63
C LEU A 236 -4.88 38.29 -5.55
N ALA A 237 -5.02 37.90 -6.80
CA ALA A 237 -5.83 38.60 -7.80
C ALA A 237 -6.59 37.61 -8.67
N GLU A 238 -7.59 38.10 -9.41
CA GLU A 238 -8.27 37.35 -10.47
C GLU A 238 -7.92 37.98 -11.81
N VAL A 239 -7.39 37.17 -12.74
CA VAL A 239 -6.89 37.63 -14.03
C VAL A 239 -7.11 36.57 -15.10
N GLY A 240 -7.58 36.98 -16.28
CA GLY A 240 -7.85 36.05 -17.39
C GLY A 240 -8.80 34.90 -17.01
N GLY A 241 -9.76 35.16 -16.11
CA GLY A 241 -10.74 34.18 -15.63
C GLY A 241 -10.23 33.15 -14.62
N ARG A 242 -9.06 33.37 -13.98
CA ARG A 242 -8.48 32.48 -12.97
C ARG A 242 -7.93 33.28 -11.78
N LYS A 243 -7.93 32.68 -10.59
CA LYS A 243 -7.16 33.20 -9.46
C LYS A 243 -5.67 32.99 -9.68
N ALA A 244 -4.86 33.97 -9.31
CA ALA A 244 -3.42 33.96 -9.47
C ALA A 244 -2.76 34.86 -8.42
N VAL A 245 -1.46 34.70 -8.20
CA VAL A 245 -0.66 35.65 -7.42
C VAL A 245 -0.16 36.75 -8.33
N GLN A 246 -0.62 37.97 -8.10
CA GLN A 246 -0.03 39.18 -8.67
C GLN A 246 1.33 39.42 -8.02
N ILE A 247 2.36 39.51 -8.84
CA ILE A 247 3.71 39.97 -8.46
C ILE A 247 3.85 41.39 -8.98
N MET A 248 3.98 42.35 -8.06
CA MET A 248 4.31 43.73 -8.39
C MET A 248 5.81 43.96 -8.14
N PRO A 249 6.63 44.14 -9.20
CA PRO A 249 8.04 44.49 -9.07
C PRO A 249 8.25 45.80 -8.30
N SER A 250 9.43 45.97 -7.70
CA SER A 250 9.76 47.20 -6.94
C SER A 250 10.02 48.43 -7.81
N GLY A 251 10.22 48.25 -9.13
CA GLY A 251 10.68 49.31 -10.04
C GLY A 251 12.13 49.75 -9.81
N LYS A 252 12.88 49.12 -8.90
CA LYS A 252 14.25 49.48 -8.54
C LYS A 252 15.24 48.34 -8.70
N ALA A 253 14.83 47.11 -8.39
CA ALA A 253 15.71 45.95 -8.50
C ALA A 253 15.91 45.55 -9.98
N PRO A 254 17.13 45.15 -10.38
CA PRO A 254 17.41 44.70 -11.75
C PRO A 254 16.75 43.35 -12.09
N GLU A 255 16.31 42.60 -11.07
CA GLU A 255 15.56 41.36 -11.22
C GLU A 255 14.45 41.26 -10.19
N THR A 256 13.36 40.59 -10.56
CA THR A 256 12.25 40.28 -9.66
C THR A 256 12.36 38.83 -9.21
N LYS A 257 12.27 38.59 -7.90
CA LYS A 257 12.37 37.26 -7.32
C LYS A 257 11.13 36.91 -6.52
N MET A 258 10.74 35.66 -6.63
CA MET A 258 9.71 35.02 -5.83
C MET A 258 10.27 33.69 -5.33
N ALA A 259 10.56 33.63 -4.04
CA ALA A 259 11.01 32.43 -3.37
C ALA A 259 9.81 31.75 -2.69
N PHE A 260 9.68 30.44 -2.87
CA PHE A 260 8.60 29.66 -2.28
C PHE A 260 9.13 28.35 -1.68
N PRO A 261 8.67 27.96 -0.48
CA PRO A 261 9.17 26.76 0.19
C PRO A 261 8.69 25.48 -0.52
N LEU A 262 9.52 24.44 -0.49
CA LEU A 262 9.10 23.06 -0.73
C LEU A 262 9.27 22.32 0.58
N ARG A 263 8.16 21.99 1.26
CA ARG A 263 8.18 21.24 2.53
C ARG A 263 7.07 20.19 2.59
N GLY A 264 7.29 19.12 3.36
CA GLY A 264 6.29 18.08 3.60
C GLY A 264 5.77 17.48 2.29
N GLU A 265 4.46 17.59 2.06
CA GLU A 265 3.81 17.05 0.85
C GLU A 265 4.38 17.60 -0.46
N GLN A 266 4.86 18.84 -0.51
CA GLN A 266 5.42 19.41 -1.75
C GLN A 266 6.75 18.74 -2.12
N VAL A 267 7.59 18.40 -1.13
CA VAL A 267 8.84 17.65 -1.36
C VAL A 267 8.53 16.21 -1.73
N LYS A 268 7.47 15.63 -1.17
CA LYS A 268 6.99 14.30 -1.60
C LYS A 268 6.46 14.33 -3.03
N VAL A 269 5.70 15.36 -3.43
CA VAL A 269 5.25 15.54 -4.82
C VAL A 269 6.46 15.73 -5.74
N TRP A 270 7.44 16.55 -5.36
CA TRP A 270 8.69 16.70 -6.12
C TRP A 270 9.43 15.36 -6.26
N ALA A 271 9.73 14.68 -5.15
CA ALA A 271 10.48 13.43 -5.14
C ALA A 271 9.74 12.30 -5.86
N ALA A 272 8.44 12.15 -5.65
CA ALA A 272 7.61 11.12 -6.28
C ALA A 272 7.52 11.29 -7.79
N ASN A 273 7.66 12.51 -8.30
CA ASN A 273 7.64 12.75 -9.74
C ASN A 273 9.02 12.65 -10.38
N ASN A 274 10.12 12.64 -9.61
CA ASN A 274 11.50 12.73 -10.11
C ASN A 274 11.59 13.64 -11.34
N PRO A 275 11.14 14.91 -11.22
CA PRO A 275 10.73 15.70 -12.36
C PRO A 275 11.87 15.88 -13.33
N VAL A 276 11.59 15.80 -14.62
CA VAL A 276 12.51 16.34 -15.64
C VAL A 276 12.12 17.77 -16.02
N GLN A 277 10.87 18.17 -15.71
CA GLN A 277 10.37 19.50 -15.99
C GLN A 277 9.55 20.08 -14.84
N LEU A 278 9.70 21.39 -14.65
CA LEU A 278 8.79 22.22 -13.88
C LEU A 278 8.16 23.28 -14.81
N THR A 279 6.86 23.49 -14.68
CA THR A 279 6.14 24.53 -15.41
C THR A 279 5.53 25.55 -14.46
N VAL A 280 5.68 26.83 -14.79
CA VAL A 280 5.05 27.97 -14.11
C VAL A 280 4.10 28.65 -15.09
N ASP A 281 2.80 28.65 -14.81
CA ASP A 281 1.84 29.43 -15.61
C ASP A 281 1.98 30.92 -15.25
N LEU A 282 2.19 31.78 -16.24
CA LEU A 282 2.43 33.22 -16.09
C LEU A 282 1.52 34.02 -17.01
N TYR A 283 0.72 34.92 -16.44
CA TYR A 283 -0.13 35.85 -17.19
C TYR A 283 0.55 37.20 -17.34
N LEU A 284 0.58 37.71 -18.58
CA LEU A 284 1.08 39.03 -18.93
C LEU A 284 -0.09 39.95 -19.32
N PRO A 285 -0.30 41.08 -18.64
CA PRO A 285 -1.34 42.05 -19.03
C PRO A 285 -1.20 42.58 -20.46
N GLU A 286 -2.34 42.93 -21.07
CA GLU A 286 -2.32 43.70 -22.30
C GLU A 286 -1.69 45.08 -22.04
N GLY A 287 -0.80 45.51 -22.94
CA GLY A 287 -0.14 46.82 -22.85
C GLY A 287 1.07 46.89 -21.92
N THR A 288 1.60 45.77 -21.39
CA THR A 288 2.88 45.75 -20.66
C THR A 288 4.00 46.30 -21.54
N LYS A 289 4.70 47.35 -21.08
CA LYS A 289 5.72 48.05 -21.89
C LYS A 289 7.06 47.32 -21.84
N LEU A 290 7.45 46.84 -20.66
CA LEU A 290 8.70 46.12 -20.45
C LEU A 290 8.44 44.64 -20.15
N VAL A 291 8.47 43.81 -21.19
CA VAL A 291 8.16 42.38 -21.09
C VAL A 291 9.39 41.58 -20.65
N PRO A 292 9.34 40.82 -19.54
CA PRO A 292 10.45 39.97 -19.13
C PRO A 292 10.73 38.89 -20.17
N ASN A 293 12.01 38.60 -20.41
CA ASN A 293 12.46 37.63 -21.42
C ASN A 293 13.47 36.61 -20.86
N LYS A 294 13.99 36.81 -19.64
CA LYS A 294 14.91 35.89 -18.98
C LYS A 294 14.27 35.34 -17.73
N PHE A 295 14.31 34.02 -17.57
CA PHE A 295 13.67 33.29 -16.48
C PHE A 295 14.63 32.24 -15.93
N PHE A 296 14.88 32.27 -14.62
CA PHE A 296 15.77 31.35 -13.93
C PHE A 296 15.06 30.71 -12.74
N LEU A 297 15.31 29.42 -12.52
CA LEU A 297 14.79 28.66 -11.40
C LEU A 297 15.96 28.14 -10.56
N GLY A 298 16.10 28.64 -9.34
CA GLY A 298 17.07 28.19 -8.36
C GLY A 298 16.48 27.26 -7.31
N MET A 299 17.32 26.44 -6.69
CA MET A 299 16.95 25.60 -5.55
C MET A 299 18.01 25.63 -4.46
N ALA A 300 17.56 25.74 -3.21
CA ALA A 300 18.41 25.60 -2.03
C ALA A 300 17.80 24.62 -1.02
N ASP A 301 18.65 23.86 -0.33
CA ASP A 301 18.31 23.07 0.85
C ASP A 301 18.36 23.99 2.07
N VAL A 302 17.30 23.99 2.87
CA VAL A 302 17.15 24.79 4.09
C VAL A 302 16.87 23.92 5.31
N THR A 303 17.19 22.62 5.23
CA THR A 303 16.94 21.63 6.28
C THR A 303 17.65 22.01 7.57
N GLY A 304 16.94 21.93 8.69
CA GLY A 304 17.47 22.34 10.01
C GLY A 304 17.72 23.83 10.16
N GLY A 305 17.27 24.67 9.22
CA GLY A 305 17.45 26.12 9.25
C GLY A 305 18.75 26.63 8.61
N ASN A 306 19.60 25.74 8.08
CA ASN A 306 20.83 26.10 7.37
C ASN A 306 20.59 26.14 5.86
N TRP A 307 20.95 27.26 5.21
CA TRP A 307 20.80 27.43 3.76
C TRP A 307 22.01 26.86 3.01
N SER A 308 21.77 26.03 1.99
CA SER A 308 22.79 25.48 1.08
C SER A 308 22.28 25.45 -0.36
N TRP A 309 23.06 25.96 -1.30
CA TRP A 309 22.68 25.95 -2.72
C TRP A 309 22.67 24.53 -3.28
N VAL A 310 21.58 24.14 -3.94
CA VAL A 310 21.46 22.84 -4.63
C VAL A 310 21.91 22.98 -6.07
N ASP A 311 21.17 23.77 -6.87
CA ASP A 311 21.49 24.08 -8.27
C ASP A 311 20.51 25.13 -8.83
N GLY A 312 20.70 25.55 -10.08
CA GLY A 312 19.67 26.29 -10.80
C GLY A 312 19.75 26.18 -12.32
N VAL A 313 18.61 26.41 -12.98
CA VAL A 313 18.41 26.18 -14.41
C VAL A 313 17.69 27.36 -15.07
N TRP A 314 18.05 27.66 -16.31
CA TRP A 314 17.33 28.62 -17.14
C TRP A 314 16.08 27.98 -17.75
N SER A 315 15.09 28.80 -18.09
CA SER A 315 13.90 28.32 -18.82
C SER A 315 14.26 27.73 -20.18
N THR A 316 13.35 26.96 -20.78
CA THR A 316 13.48 26.45 -22.14
C THR A 316 12.20 26.76 -22.92
N PRO A 317 12.25 27.57 -24.00
CA PRO A 317 13.44 28.27 -24.52
C PRO A 317 13.93 29.40 -23.59
N ASP A 318 15.16 29.85 -23.81
CA ASP A 318 15.75 31.04 -23.18
C ASP A 318 16.52 31.81 -24.26
N PRO A 319 16.20 33.10 -24.55
CA PRO A 319 15.15 33.89 -23.91
C PRO A 319 13.73 33.43 -24.25
N VAL A 320 12.77 33.74 -23.37
CA VAL A 320 11.34 33.46 -23.57
C VAL A 320 10.68 34.63 -24.30
N SER A 321 9.89 34.33 -25.34
CA SER A 321 9.02 35.31 -26.01
C SER A 321 7.60 35.21 -25.44
N LEU A 322 7.22 36.15 -24.58
CA LEU A 322 5.89 36.20 -23.98
C LEU A 322 4.90 36.98 -24.84
N LYS A 323 3.64 36.55 -24.82
CA LYS A 323 2.49 37.26 -25.40
C LYS A 323 1.58 37.75 -24.28
N ALA A 324 0.74 38.76 -24.56
CA ALA A 324 -0.33 39.12 -23.64
C ALA A 324 -1.26 37.92 -23.42
N GLY A 325 -1.74 37.75 -22.18
CA GLY A 325 -2.49 36.57 -21.76
C GLY A 325 -1.65 35.54 -21.00
N TRP A 326 -2.19 34.33 -20.86
CA TRP A 326 -1.52 33.20 -20.19
C TRP A 326 -0.42 32.60 -21.06
N ASN A 327 0.77 32.46 -20.47
CA ASN A 327 1.94 31.78 -21.00
C ASN A 327 2.35 30.68 -20.02
N THR A 328 3.14 29.70 -20.47
CA THR A 328 3.73 28.68 -19.60
C THR A 328 5.24 28.73 -19.71
N ILE A 329 5.92 29.01 -18.60
CA ILE A 329 7.39 28.97 -18.50
C ILE A 329 7.79 27.54 -18.15
N VAL A 330 8.70 26.95 -18.93
CA VAL A 330 9.16 25.56 -18.74
C VAL A 330 10.61 25.58 -18.30
N TYR A 331 10.94 24.79 -17.27
CA TYR A 331 12.30 24.56 -16.79
C TYR A 331 12.62 23.08 -16.87
N ASN A 332 13.75 22.72 -17.47
CA ASN A 332 14.28 21.37 -17.35
C ASN A 332 15.12 21.29 -16.07
N THR A 333 14.68 20.51 -15.08
CA THR A 333 15.37 20.44 -13.77
C THR A 333 16.70 19.71 -13.88
N SER A 334 17.69 20.12 -13.08
CA SER A 334 19.01 19.49 -13.09
C SER A 334 19.02 18.17 -12.32
N LYS A 335 20.04 17.35 -12.56
CA LYS A 335 20.26 16.10 -11.79
C LYS A 335 20.41 16.35 -10.29
N ALA A 336 20.94 17.52 -9.88
CA ALA A 336 21.07 17.87 -8.48
C ALA A 336 19.72 18.28 -7.88
N MET A 337 18.92 19.07 -8.60
CA MET A 337 17.55 19.43 -8.18
C MET A 337 16.62 18.22 -8.08
N ASN A 338 16.91 17.13 -8.80
CA ASN A 338 16.09 15.90 -8.79
C ASN A 338 16.44 14.93 -7.65
N ARG A 339 17.56 15.13 -6.95
CA ARG A 339 18.01 14.28 -5.84
C ARG A 339 17.53 14.79 -4.48
N THR A 340 16.27 15.23 -4.40
CA THR A 340 15.69 15.68 -3.13
C THR A 340 15.43 14.51 -2.18
N LYS A 341 15.51 14.78 -0.89
CA LYS A 341 15.15 13.84 0.16
C LYS A 341 13.78 14.20 0.74
N PRO A 342 12.82 13.25 0.84
CA PRO A 342 11.46 13.53 1.34
C PRO A 342 11.39 14.18 2.73
N GLU A 343 12.40 13.94 3.57
CA GLU A 343 12.55 14.47 4.93
C GLU A 343 13.17 15.88 4.99
N ASN A 344 13.75 16.37 3.89
CA ASN A 344 14.40 17.67 3.82
C ASN A 344 13.39 18.79 3.52
N SER A 345 13.81 20.04 3.76
CA SER A 345 13.09 21.24 3.38
C SER A 345 13.90 22.03 2.37
N TYR A 346 13.28 22.45 1.27
CA TYR A 346 13.94 23.23 0.22
C TYR A 346 13.23 24.56 -0.01
N VAL A 347 13.87 25.47 -0.75
CA VAL A 347 13.28 26.70 -1.28
C VAL A 347 13.58 26.78 -2.77
N LEU A 348 12.55 27.06 -3.56
CA LEU A 348 12.70 27.38 -4.98
C LEU A 348 12.68 28.89 -5.18
N TYR A 349 13.57 29.37 -6.05
CA TYR A 349 13.71 30.76 -6.41
C TYR A 349 13.29 30.94 -7.86
N PHE A 350 12.10 31.50 -8.09
CA PHE A 350 11.66 31.93 -9.41
C PHE A 350 12.13 33.37 -9.64
N ILE A 351 13.03 33.54 -10.60
CA ILE A 351 13.69 34.82 -10.89
C ILE A 351 13.41 35.19 -12.33
N PHE A 352 12.99 36.43 -12.56
CA PHE A 352 12.77 36.93 -13.91
C PHE A 352 13.14 38.39 -14.06
N PHE A 353 13.60 38.73 -15.26
CA PHE A 353 13.99 40.09 -15.64
C PHE A 353 13.88 40.28 -17.15
N ARG A 354 13.93 41.54 -17.57
CA ARG A 354 14.15 41.91 -18.96
C ARG A 354 15.64 42.17 -19.16
N GLU A 355 16.25 41.44 -20.07
CA GLU A 355 17.60 41.71 -20.57
C GLU A 355 17.52 42.28 -21.98
N GLN A 356 18.12 43.44 -22.19
CA GLN A 356 18.21 44.09 -23.49
C GLN A 356 19.53 44.86 -23.57
N ASP A 357 20.32 44.60 -24.61
CA ASP A 357 21.61 45.24 -24.87
C ASP A 357 22.60 45.16 -23.70
N GLY A 358 22.60 44.02 -22.98
CA GLY A 358 23.45 43.78 -21.81
C GLY A 358 22.99 44.48 -20.53
N ASN A 359 21.88 45.23 -20.56
CA ASN A 359 21.29 45.89 -19.40
C ASN A 359 20.05 45.15 -18.89
N LYS A 360 19.79 45.28 -17.58
CA LYS A 360 18.60 44.75 -16.90
C LYS A 360 17.72 45.88 -16.37
N PRO A 361 16.93 46.57 -17.23
CA PRO A 361 16.03 47.61 -16.77
C PRO A 361 15.03 47.05 -15.74
N PRO A 362 14.83 47.72 -14.58
CA PRO A 362 13.86 47.29 -13.59
C PRO A 362 12.45 47.21 -14.17
N LEU A 363 11.78 46.08 -13.93
CA LEU A 363 10.37 45.91 -14.29
C LEU A 363 9.51 46.80 -13.38
N THR A 364 8.45 47.38 -13.92
CA THR A 364 7.51 48.25 -13.16
C THR A 364 6.07 47.76 -13.19
N GLU A 365 5.72 46.91 -14.16
CA GLU A 365 4.37 46.41 -14.38
C GLU A 365 4.15 45.05 -13.71
N PRO A 366 2.92 44.75 -13.27
CA PRO A 366 2.62 43.49 -12.64
C PRO A 366 2.66 42.32 -13.63
N VAL A 367 3.11 41.17 -13.13
CA VAL A 367 2.90 39.85 -13.76
C VAL A 367 2.11 38.98 -12.80
N TYR A 368 1.43 37.95 -13.29
CA TYR A 368 0.62 37.09 -12.44
C TYR A 368 1.07 35.64 -12.60
N VAL A 369 1.30 34.95 -11.49
CA VAL A 369 1.71 33.55 -11.47
C VAL A 369 0.52 32.69 -11.04
N GLY A 370 0.15 31.75 -11.91
CA GLY A 370 -0.86 30.74 -11.67
C GLY A 370 -0.24 29.43 -11.17
N GLU A 371 -0.78 28.30 -11.61
CA GLU A 371 -0.33 26.99 -11.12
C GLU A 371 1.16 26.72 -11.39
N ILE A 372 1.85 26.16 -10.39
CA ILE A 372 3.20 25.61 -10.50
C ILE A 372 3.11 24.10 -10.46
N LYS A 373 3.65 23.43 -11.48
CA LYS A 373 3.53 21.98 -11.66
C LYS A 373 4.88 21.35 -11.95
N VAL A 374 5.12 20.20 -11.37
CA VAL A 374 6.17 19.27 -11.76
C VAL A 374 5.61 18.23 -12.71
N ARG A 375 6.41 17.87 -13.71
CA ARG A 375 6.12 16.76 -14.61
C ARG A 375 7.25 15.75 -14.45
N SER A 376 6.88 14.52 -14.12
CA SER A 376 7.76 13.39 -14.33
C SER A 376 8.12 13.29 -15.81
N GLN A 377 9.07 12.43 -16.17
CA GLN A 377 9.05 11.90 -17.52
C GLN A 377 7.63 11.36 -17.78
N ALA A 378 6.78 12.09 -18.53
CA ALA A 378 6.12 11.42 -19.64
C ALA A 378 7.28 10.76 -20.36
N PRO A 379 7.28 9.43 -20.55
CA PRO A 379 8.46 8.72 -21.00
C PRO A 379 9.02 9.50 -22.17
N ALA A 380 10.17 10.16 -21.94
CA ALA A 380 11.04 10.43 -23.03
C ALA A 380 11.18 9.03 -23.61
N GLN A 381 10.75 8.85 -24.84
CA GLN A 381 11.18 7.71 -25.61
C GLN A 381 12.71 7.76 -25.57
N GLU A 382 13.31 7.13 -24.56
CA GLU A 382 14.35 6.18 -24.86
C GLU A 382 13.65 5.17 -25.77
N THR A 383 13.66 5.48 -27.07
CA THR A 383 13.36 4.49 -28.08
C THR A 383 14.33 3.37 -27.77
N GLY A 384 13.79 2.24 -27.29
CA GLY A 384 14.52 0.99 -27.35
C GLY A 384 15.13 0.84 -28.74
N ALA A 385 16.27 0.16 -28.86
CA ALA A 385 16.91 0.01 -30.15
C ALA A 385 15.90 -0.59 -31.15
N LEU A 386 15.56 0.16 -32.21
CA LEU A 386 14.54 -0.26 -33.17
C LEU A 386 15.02 -1.52 -33.90
N LEU A 387 14.11 -2.51 -33.96
CA LEU A 387 14.20 -3.66 -34.85
C LEU A 387 13.50 -3.36 -36.18
N TYR A 388 12.31 -2.76 -36.11
CA TYR A 388 11.53 -2.35 -37.28
C TYR A 388 10.96 -0.96 -37.08
N THR A 389 11.06 -0.13 -38.12
CA THR A 389 10.49 1.22 -38.11
C THR A 389 9.04 1.24 -38.57
N PHE A 390 8.64 0.25 -39.39
CA PHE A 390 7.35 0.23 -40.10
C PHE A 390 7.11 1.46 -40.97
N ALA A 391 8.20 2.12 -41.36
CA ALA A 391 8.21 3.38 -42.09
C ALA A 391 9.29 3.41 -43.20
N ASP A 392 10.13 2.39 -43.29
CA ASP A 392 11.21 2.27 -44.27
C ASP A 392 10.79 1.34 -45.42
N ASP A 393 10.90 1.83 -46.64
CA ASP A 393 10.53 1.11 -47.86
C ASP A 393 11.40 -0.14 -48.07
N ALA A 394 12.62 -0.16 -47.51
CA ALA A 394 13.48 -1.34 -47.53
C ALA A 394 12.98 -2.48 -46.61
N GLU A 395 12.13 -2.17 -45.63
CA GLU A 395 11.53 -3.17 -44.74
C GLU A 395 10.30 -3.83 -45.36
N PHE A 396 9.58 -3.12 -46.23
CA PHE A 396 8.28 -3.56 -46.75
C PHE A 396 8.30 -4.94 -47.44
N PRO A 397 9.31 -5.30 -48.26
CA PRO A 397 9.39 -6.63 -48.88
C PRO A 397 9.59 -7.79 -47.89
N LEU A 398 9.92 -7.49 -46.63
CA LEU A 398 10.18 -8.50 -45.59
C LEU A 398 8.92 -8.91 -44.83
N TYR A 399 7.81 -8.21 -45.02
CA TYR A 399 6.58 -8.43 -44.27
C TYR A 399 5.75 -9.55 -44.89
N ASP A 400 5.53 -10.61 -44.13
CA ASP A 400 4.66 -11.72 -44.52
C ASP A 400 3.39 -11.72 -43.64
N ASN A 401 2.25 -12.14 -44.20
CA ASN A 401 0.99 -12.19 -43.46
C ASN A 401 0.70 -13.58 -42.85
N ASP A 402 1.63 -14.53 -42.94
CA ASP A 402 1.51 -15.92 -42.49
C ASP A 402 0.19 -16.57 -42.93
N LYS A 403 -0.18 -16.36 -44.20
CA LYS A 403 -1.41 -16.87 -44.83
C LYS A 403 -2.71 -16.40 -44.15
N SER A 404 -2.66 -15.36 -43.31
CA SER A 404 -3.88 -14.75 -42.74
C SER A 404 -4.70 -13.97 -43.77
N GLY A 405 -4.10 -13.63 -44.92
CA GLY A 405 -4.74 -12.86 -45.99
C GLY A 405 -4.82 -11.35 -45.71
N ALA A 406 -4.17 -10.87 -44.64
CA ALA A 406 -4.04 -9.44 -44.38
C ALA A 406 -3.20 -8.75 -45.48
N THR A 407 -3.53 -7.48 -45.78
CA THR A 407 -2.76 -6.65 -46.71
C THR A 407 -2.08 -5.49 -45.99
N PHE A 408 -0.90 -5.10 -46.47
CA PHE A 408 -0.07 -4.07 -45.87
C PHE A 408 0.04 -2.84 -46.78
N ALA A 409 0.08 -1.65 -46.18
CA ALA A 409 0.38 -0.40 -46.88
C ALA A 409 1.02 0.59 -45.90
N PHE A 410 1.84 1.53 -46.37
CA PHE A 410 2.25 2.64 -45.51
C PHE A 410 1.11 3.65 -45.35
N SER A 411 1.05 4.29 -44.18
CA SER A 411 0.08 5.34 -43.87
C SER A 411 0.65 6.29 -42.83
N ASP A 412 0.11 7.51 -42.80
CA ASP A 412 0.37 8.47 -41.75
C ASP A 412 -0.84 8.53 -40.82
N VAL A 413 -0.63 8.17 -39.56
CA VAL A 413 -1.63 8.31 -38.48
C VAL A 413 -1.05 9.25 -37.42
N PRO A 414 -1.88 9.96 -36.62
CA PRO A 414 -1.48 11.18 -35.92
C PRO A 414 -0.04 11.17 -35.35
N GLY A 415 0.84 11.90 -36.05
CA GLY A 415 2.22 12.14 -35.66
C GLY A 415 3.29 11.11 -36.08
N LYS A 416 2.98 10.04 -36.84
CA LYS A 416 3.96 9.00 -37.21
C LYS A 416 3.67 8.29 -38.55
N LYS A 417 4.69 8.13 -39.41
CA LYS A 417 4.65 7.17 -40.54
C LYS A 417 4.56 5.74 -39.96
N SER A 418 3.64 4.95 -40.49
CA SER A 418 3.21 3.69 -39.89
C SER A 418 2.85 2.64 -40.94
N LEU A 419 2.89 1.37 -40.56
CA LEU A 419 2.37 0.26 -41.37
C LEU A 419 0.88 0.08 -41.10
N ARG A 420 0.04 0.37 -42.09
CA ARG A 420 -1.39 0.02 -42.09
C ARG A 420 -1.54 -1.47 -42.38
N ILE A 421 -2.17 -2.18 -41.45
CA ILE A 421 -2.58 -3.56 -41.61
C ILE A 421 -4.09 -3.58 -41.85
N THR A 422 -4.51 -4.15 -42.98
CA THR A 422 -5.92 -4.35 -43.30
C THR A 422 -6.25 -5.84 -43.20
N PRO A 423 -7.02 -6.27 -42.18
CA PRO A 423 -7.50 -7.64 -42.07
C PRO A 423 -8.36 -8.05 -43.27
N ASN A 424 -8.45 -9.36 -43.56
CA ASN A 424 -9.35 -9.86 -44.61
C ASN A 424 -10.81 -10.04 -44.14
N GLY A 425 -11.10 -9.81 -42.85
CA GLY A 425 -12.42 -9.96 -42.24
C GLY A 425 -12.91 -11.40 -42.05
N LYS A 426 -12.11 -12.41 -42.40
CA LYS A 426 -12.48 -13.84 -42.35
C LYS A 426 -11.54 -14.70 -41.49
N ALA A 427 -10.25 -14.41 -41.51
CA ALA A 427 -9.28 -15.15 -40.72
C ALA A 427 -9.51 -14.89 -39.23
N LEU A 428 -9.48 -15.95 -38.42
CA LEU A 428 -9.62 -15.85 -36.97
C LEU A 428 -8.51 -15.02 -36.32
N GLU A 429 -7.38 -14.88 -37.00
CA GLU A 429 -6.21 -14.13 -36.55
C GLU A 429 -5.69 -13.31 -37.71
N THR A 430 -5.46 -12.02 -37.48
CA THR A 430 -4.68 -11.18 -38.39
C THR A 430 -3.21 -11.34 -38.02
N LYS A 431 -2.35 -11.67 -38.98
CA LYS A 431 -0.94 -11.99 -38.67
C LYS A 431 0.06 -11.12 -39.43
N LEU A 432 1.23 -10.96 -38.82
CA LEU A 432 2.42 -10.33 -39.38
C LEU A 432 3.65 -11.15 -38.98
N ALA A 433 4.44 -11.61 -39.95
CA ALA A 433 5.70 -12.29 -39.72
C ALA A 433 6.88 -11.43 -40.18
N LEU A 434 7.93 -11.36 -39.36
CA LEU A 434 9.09 -10.48 -39.53
C LEU A 434 10.40 -11.26 -39.33
N PRO A 435 11.35 -11.21 -40.27
CA PRO A 435 12.63 -11.88 -40.09
C PRO A 435 13.47 -11.25 -38.97
N LEU A 436 14.22 -12.06 -38.23
CA LEU A 436 15.13 -11.63 -37.18
C LEU A 436 16.49 -12.30 -37.40
N SER A 437 17.41 -11.57 -38.02
CA SER A 437 18.77 -12.03 -38.33
C SER A 437 19.74 -10.85 -38.37
N GLY A 438 21.06 -11.13 -38.41
CA GLY A 438 22.09 -10.10 -38.55
C GLY A 438 22.03 -9.03 -37.47
N GLU A 439 22.09 -7.75 -37.84
CA GLU A 439 22.05 -6.65 -36.87
C GLU A 439 20.79 -6.61 -36.01
N ARG A 440 19.62 -6.98 -36.55
CA ARG A 440 18.37 -7.01 -35.78
C ARG A 440 18.45 -8.06 -34.68
N LEU A 441 18.97 -9.24 -34.99
CA LEU A 441 19.21 -10.29 -34.01
C LEU A 441 20.27 -9.88 -32.97
N ALA A 442 21.34 -9.22 -33.40
CA ALA A 442 22.36 -8.71 -32.48
C ALA A 442 21.78 -7.67 -31.51
N ARG A 443 20.93 -6.75 -31.98
CA ARG A 443 20.21 -5.79 -31.12
C ARG A 443 19.26 -6.49 -30.16
N PHE A 444 18.51 -7.48 -30.67
CA PHE A 444 17.61 -8.29 -29.87
C PHE A 444 18.36 -8.98 -28.72
N LEU A 445 19.40 -9.75 -29.03
CA LEU A 445 20.18 -10.49 -28.03
C LEU A 445 20.89 -9.56 -27.05
N LYS A 446 21.40 -8.42 -27.51
CA LYS A 446 22.05 -7.41 -26.65
C LYS A 446 21.09 -6.81 -25.62
N ALA A 447 19.81 -6.71 -25.96
CA ALA A 447 18.79 -6.18 -25.05
C ALA A 447 18.25 -7.23 -24.06
N MET A 448 18.60 -8.51 -24.20
CA MET A 448 18.10 -9.56 -23.31
C MET A 448 18.99 -9.76 -22.08
N PRO A 449 18.43 -10.03 -20.88
CA PRO A 449 17.00 -10.10 -20.59
C PRO A 449 16.35 -8.72 -20.65
N GLY A 450 15.26 -8.59 -21.41
CA GLY A 450 14.60 -7.32 -21.72
C GLY A 450 13.22 -7.57 -22.34
N SER A 451 12.66 -6.57 -23.03
CA SER A 451 11.33 -6.67 -23.65
C SER A 451 11.34 -6.21 -25.10
N LEU A 452 10.33 -6.65 -25.86
CA LEU A 452 9.94 -6.08 -27.15
C LEU A 452 8.75 -5.14 -26.94
N GLU A 453 8.86 -3.91 -27.43
CA GLU A 453 7.78 -2.93 -27.41
C GLU A 453 7.28 -2.68 -28.84
N LEU A 454 5.99 -2.93 -29.08
CA LEU A 454 5.30 -2.67 -30.35
C LEU A 454 4.35 -1.48 -30.18
N ASP A 455 4.55 -0.44 -30.98
CA ASP A 455 3.63 0.71 -31.04
C ASP A 455 2.43 0.36 -31.94
N LEU A 456 1.22 0.41 -31.40
CA LEU A 456 -0.05 0.05 -32.05
C LEU A 456 -1.03 1.22 -32.01
N TYR A 457 -1.48 1.72 -33.15
CA TYR A 457 -2.54 2.71 -33.25
C TYR A 457 -3.87 2.06 -33.66
N LEU A 458 -4.91 2.30 -32.86
CA LEU A 458 -6.27 1.83 -33.12
C LEU A 458 -7.18 3.02 -33.44
N PRO A 459 -7.85 3.04 -34.60
CA PRO A 459 -8.88 4.03 -34.89
C PRO A 459 -10.02 4.01 -33.87
N SER A 460 -10.64 5.16 -33.64
CA SER A 460 -11.77 5.30 -32.71
C SER A 460 -12.93 4.36 -33.06
N GLU A 461 -13.23 4.31 -34.34
CA GLU A 461 -14.34 3.63 -35.00
C GLU A 461 -14.10 2.13 -35.22
N MET A 462 -12.89 1.62 -34.97
CA MET A 462 -12.56 0.20 -35.15
C MET A 462 -13.44 -0.69 -34.26
N ASP A 463 -14.10 -1.69 -34.86
CA ASP A 463 -14.92 -2.69 -34.16
C ASP A 463 -14.98 -4.04 -34.92
N PRO A 464 -14.56 -5.18 -34.30
CA PRO A 464 -13.99 -5.29 -32.97
C PRO A 464 -12.53 -4.81 -32.92
N LYS A 465 -12.13 -4.18 -31.80
CA LYS A 465 -10.71 -3.90 -31.51
C LYS A 465 -10.00 -5.19 -31.07
N PRO A 466 -8.71 -5.40 -31.41
CA PRO A 466 -7.97 -6.55 -30.88
C PRO A 466 -7.86 -6.44 -29.35
N ASN A 467 -8.06 -7.56 -28.64
CA ASN A 467 -7.86 -7.65 -27.19
C ASN A 467 -6.91 -8.78 -26.79
N VAL A 468 -6.41 -9.56 -27.77
CA VAL A 468 -5.38 -10.57 -27.57
C VAL A 468 -4.25 -10.33 -28.56
N PHE A 469 -3.02 -10.36 -28.03
CA PHE A 469 -1.79 -10.13 -28.75
C PHE A 469 -0.83 -11.28 -28.49
N PHE A 470 -0.39 -11.96 -29.55
CA PHE A 470 0.54 -13.08 -29.47
C PHE A 470 1.80 -12.80 -30.28
N MET A 471 2.94 -13.23 -29.76
CA MET A 471 4.23 -13.22 -30.45
C MET A 471 4.89 -14.61 -30.35
N GLY A 472 5.18 -15.20 -31.51
CA GLY A 472 5.94 -16.43 -31.67
C GLY A 472 7.34 -16.20 -32.22
N MET A 473 8.23 -17.17 -32.06
CA MET A 473 9.54 -17.22 -32.70
C MET A 473 9.81 -18.62 -33.26
N ALA A 474 10.35 -18.69 -34.48
CA ALA A 474 10.86 -19.93 -35.07
C ALA A 474 12.30 -19.75 -35.57
N ASP A 475 13.11 -20.81 -35.49
CA ASP A 475 14.40 -20.92 -36.14
C ASP A 475 14.17 -21.35 -37.60
N VAL A 476 14.70 -20.56 -38.53
CA VAL A 476 14.64 -20.77 -39.98
C VAL A 476 16.04 -20.79 -40.59
N THR A 477 17.07 -21.03 -39.78
CA THR A 477 18.46 -21.19 -40.23
C THR A 477 18.62 -22.42 -41.12
N GLY A 478 17.90 -23.50 -40.78
CA GLY A 478 17.80 -24.74 -41.55
C GLY A 478 16.34 -25.11 -41.81
N GLU A 479 15.94 -26.34 -41.47
CA GLU A 479 14.52 -26.69 -41.43
C GLU A 479 13.79 -25.87 -40.36
N TRP A 480 12.54 -25.51 -40.65
CA TRP A 480 11.73 -24.71 -39.74
C TRP A 480 11.55 -25.44 -38.41
N ALA A 481 11.92 -24.78 -37.32
CA ALA A 481 11.73 -25.30 -35.96
C ALA A 481 11.12 -24.21 -35.06
N TRP A 482 10.05 -24.56 -34.35
CA TRP A 482 9.45 -23.66 -33.38
C TRP A 482 10.40 -23.43 -32.20
N VAL A 483 10.62 -22.16 -31.83
CA VAL A 483 11.40 -21.80 -30.64
C VAL A 483 10.46 -21.69 -29.45
N ASP A 484 9.53 -20.73 -29.48
CA ASP A 484 8.52 -20.55 -28.43
C ASP A 484 7.44 -19.53 -28.83
N GLY A 485 6.41 -19.33 -27.99
CA GLY A 485 5.39 -18.29 -28.14
C GLY A 485 4.90 -17.68 -26.83
N ILE A 486 4.61 -16.38 -26.83
CA ILE A 486 4.18 -15.61 -25.67
C ILE A 486 2.97 -14.72 -26.00
N PHE A 487 2.15 -14.45 -24.99
CA PHE A 487 1.06 -13.48 -25.08
C PHE A 487 1.46 -12.17 -24.38
N ALA A 488 0.99 -11.05 -24.91
CA ALA A 488 1.06 -9.75 -24.23
C ALA A 488 -0.30 -9.42 -23.61
N SER A 489 -0.27 -8.96 -22.36
CA SER A 489 -1.44 -8.36 -21.71
C SER A 489 -1.46 -6.85 -22.00
N ALA A 490 -2.49 -6.38 -22.69
CA ALA A 490 -2.66 -4.96 -22.97
C ALA A 490 -4.14 -4.58 -23.04
N GLU A 491 -4.57 -3.67 -22.16
CA GLU A 491 -5.82 -2.93 -22.35
C GLU A 491 -5.56 -1.83 -23.39
N VAL A 492 -6.16 -1.98 -24.56
CA VAL A 492 -5.97 -1.04 -25.68
C VAL A 492 -7.17 -0.10 -25.82
N LYS A 493 -6.87 1.16 -26.13
CA LYS A 493 -7.86 2.22 -26.38
C LYS A 493 -7.68 2.80 -27.78
N ALA A 494 -8.62 3.64 -28.20
CA ALA A 494 -8.45 4.43 -29.41
C ALA A 494 -7.19 5.32 -29.30
N GLY A 495 -6.45 5.45 -30.41
CA GLY A 495 -5.17 6.14 -30.46
C GLY A 495 -3.97 5.21 -30.33
N TRP A 496 -2.82 5.79 -29.97
CA TRP A 496 -1.57 5.05 -29.76
C TRP A 496 -1.59 4.25 -28.47
N ASN A 497 -1.20 2.99 -28.58
CA ASN A 497 -1.01 2.02 -27.52
C ASN A 497 0.39 1.42 -27.64
N ARG A 498 0.90 0.87 -26.55
CA ARG A 498 2.15 0.12 -26.54
C ARG A 498 1.89 -1.29 -26.07
N ILE A 499 2.27 -2.27 -26.89
CA ILE A 499 2.17 -3.68 -26.58
C ILE A 499 3.55 -4.17 -26.17
N VAL A 500 3.69 -4.68 -24.96
CA VAL A 500 4.96 -5.14 -24.41
C VAL A 500 4.99 -6.67 -24.39
N TYR A 501 5.97 -7.25 -25.07
CA TYR A 501 6.24 -8.67 -25.10
C TYR A 501 7.51 -8.96 -24.29
N ASN A 502 7.46 -9.95 -23.41
CA ASN A 502 8.63 -10.40 -22.63
C ASN A 502 9.11 -11.75 -23.18
N PRO A 503 10.12 -11.77 -24.08
CA PRO A 503 10.60 -13.01 -24.71
C PRO A 503 10.93 -14.09 -23.67
N SER A 504 10.57 -15.35 -23.94
CA SER A 504 10.88 -16.46 -23.03
C SER A 504 12.39 -16.77 -23.01
N LYS A 505 12.86 -17.55 -22.02
CA LYS A 505 14.27 -17.97 -21.96
C LYS A 505 14.74 -18.68 -23.23
N ALA A 506 13.86 -19.46 -23.88
CA ALA A 506 14.15 -20.11 -25.15
C ALA A 506 14.38 -19.10 -26.27
N MET A 507 13.52 -18.07 -26.37
CA MET A 507 13.69 -16.97 -27.33
C MET A 507 14.94 -16.13 -27.05
N GLN A 508 15.30 -15.93 -25.78
CA GLN A 508 16.46 -15.14 -25.38
C GLN A 508 17.80 -15.85 -25.64
N SER A 509 17.78 -17.18 -25.71
CA SER A 509 19.00 -18.03 -25.78
C SER A 509 19.28 -18.55 -27.20
N VAL A 510 18.72 -17.91 -28.22
CA VAL A 510 18.91 -18.32 -29.62
C VAL A 510 20.32 -18.01 -30.12
N LYS A 511 20.80 -18.77 -31.12
CA LYS A 511 22.17 -18.64 -31.66
C LYS A 511 22.38 -17.27 -32.31
N PRO A 512 23.46 -16.52 -31.99
CA PRO A 512 23.71 -15.18 -32.52
C PRO A 512 23.86 -15.05 -34.04
N ASP A 513 24.23 -16.13 -34.71
CA ASP A 513 24.42 -16.23 -36.16
C ASP A 513 23.22 -16.88 -36.89
N GLY A 514 22.17 -17.24 -36.14
CA GLY A 514 20.96 -17.84 -36.69
C GLY A 514 20.08 -16.88 -37.49
N LYS A 515 19.12 -17.45 -38.19
CA LYS A 515 18.03 -16.74 -38.87
C LYS A 515 16.72 -17.16 -38.21
N TYR A 516 15.98 -16.20 -37.67
CA TYR A 516 14.71 -16.46 -36.99
C TYR A 516 13.57 -15.72 -37.67
N MET A 517 12.34 -16.13 -37.37
CA MET A 517 11.12 -15.46 -37.78
C MET A 517 10.27 -15.13 -36.55
N LEU A 518 9.89 -13.87 -36.38
CA LEU A 518 8.94 -13.43 -35.36
C LEU A 518 7.53 -13.45 -35.96
N TYR A 519 6.58 -14.07 -35.27
CA TYR A 519 5.19 -14.18 -35.72
C TYR A 519 4.27 -13.41 -34.77
N PHE A 520 3.63 -12.35 -35.24
CA PHE A 520 2.64 -11.60 -34.48
C PHE A 520 1.23 -12.00 -34.90
N ALA A 521 0.34 -12.20 -33.95
CA ALA A 521 -1.08 -12.42 -34.19
C ALA A 521 -1.95 -11.47 -33.36
N PHE A 522 -2.95 -10.88 -34.04
CA PHE A 522 -3.90 -9.92 -33.50
C PHE A 522 -5.31 -10.46 -33.70
N PHE A 523 -6.07 -10.58 -32.62
CA PHE A 523 -7.47 -10.99 -32.70
C PHE A 523 -8.30 -10.43 -31.54
N ASN A 524 -9.60 -10.38 -31.75
CA ASN A 524 -10.55 -10.17 -30.67
C ASN A 524 -11.06 -11.53 -30.19
N LYS A 525 -11.08 -11.74 -28.88
CA LYS A 525 -11.61 -12.95 -28.25
C LYS A 525 -12.66 -12.57 -27.21
N THR A 526 -13.81 -13.21 -27.30
CA THR A 526 -14.86 -13.18 -26.26
C THR A 526 -14.76 -14.43 -25.37
N ALA A 527 -15.64 -14.57 -24.38
CA ALA A 527 -15.65 -15.75 -23.51
C ALA A 527 -15.83 -17.06 -24.29
N GLU A 528 -16.52 -17.02 -25.44
CA GLU A 528 -16.90 -18.21 -26.21
C GLU A 528 -16.15 -18.34 -27.55
N ASP A 529 -15.85 -17.23 -28.25
CA ASP A 529 -15.34 -17.27 -29.63
C ASP A 529 -14.20 -16.28 -29.95
N LYS A 530 -13.38 -16.62 -30.96
CA LYS A 530 -12.48 -15.67 -31.65
C LYS A 530 -13.26 -14.94 -32.75
N ILE A 531 -13.23 -13.61 -32.71
CA ILE A 531 -13.89 -12.75 -33.69
C ILE A 531 -12.82 -12.18 -34.66
N PRO A 532 -12.95 -12.44 -35.98
CA PRO A 532 -12.10 -11.83 -36.99
C PRO A 532 -12.12 -10.30 -36.92
N LEU A 533 -10.94 -9.69 -36.94
CA LEU A 533 -10.81 -8.25 -37.15
C LEU A 533 -11.21 -7.91 -38.59
N LYS A 534 -11.85 -6.75 -38.76
CA LYS A 534 -12.36 -6.29 -40.07
C LYS A 534 -11.78 -4.94 -40.46
N ASP A 535 -11.61 -4.07 -39.48
CA ASP A 535 -11.12 -2.70 -39.71
C ASP A 535 -9.59 -2.62 -39.68
N PRO A 536 -9.00 -1.67 -40.41
CA PRO A 536 -7.57 -1.46 -40.42
C PRO A 536 -7.05 -0.92 -39.08
N PHE A 537 -5.81 -1.28 -38.75
CA PHE A 537 -5.05 -0.73 -37.64
C PHE A 537 -3.59 -0.49 -38.06
N TYR A 538 -2.78 0.15 -37.22
CA TYR A 538 -1.48 0.67 -37.65
C TYR A 538 -0.36 0.34 -36.66
N LEU A 539 0.82 0.00 -37.17
CA LEU A 539 2.01 -0.24 -36.39
C LEU A 539 3.03 0.88 -36.59
N GLY A 540 3.52 1.44 -35.49
CA GLY A 540 4.43 2.59 -35.50
C GLY A 540 5.89 2.26 -35.28
N GLY A 541 6.21 1.07 -34.78
CA GLY A 541 7.60 0.59 -34.62
C GLY A 541 7.67 -0.61 -33.69
N LEU A 542 8.72 -1.42 -33.87
CA LEU A 542 9.09 -2.53 -32.99
C LEU A 542 10.48 -2.27 -32.43
N ALA A 543 10.59 -2.14 -31.11
CA ALA A 543 11.83 -1.81 -30.41
C ALA A 543 12.18 -2.88 -29.38
N VAL A 544 13.48 -3.01 -29.06
CA VAL A 544 13.93 -3.77 -27.89
C VAL A 544 14.37 -2.85 -26.77
N LYS A 545 13.98 -3.19 -25.55
CA LYS A 545 14.33 -2.44 -24.34
C LYS A 545 15.04 -3.35 -23.36
N ALA A 546 16.28 -3.00 -23.04
CA ALA A 546 17.04 -3.70 -22.01
C ALA A 546 16.34 -3.57 -20.65
N LYS A 547 16.33 -4.66 -19.87
CA LYS A 547 15.91 -4.59 -18.47
C LYS A 547 16.88 -3.66 -17.75
N VAL A 548 16.37 -2.54 -17.24
CA VAL A 548 17.14 -1.68 -16.34
C VAL A 548 17.30 -2.48 -15.06
N GLU A 549 18.48 -3.06 -14.85
CA GLU A 549 18.81 -3.66 -13.56
C GLU A 549 18.64 -2.57 -12.49
N ALA A 550 17.93 -2.91 -11.41
CA ALA A 550 17.90 -2.05 -10.25
C ALA A 550 19.36 -1.74 -9.87
N PRO A 551 19.70 -0.51 -9.47
CA PRO A 551 21.05 -0.19 -9.02
C PRO A 551 21.49 -1.26 -8.02
N LYS A 552 22.71 -1.79 -8.14
CA LYS A 552 23.21 -2.85 -7.23
C LYS A 552 22.99 -2.53 -5.74
N SER A 553 22.94 -1.24 -5.37
CA SER A 553 22.60 -0.77 -4.03
C SER A 553 21.16 -1.09 -3.60
N GLU A 554 20.18 -1.04 -4.49
CA GLU A 554 18.78 -1.32 -4.21
C GLU A 554 18.52 -2.83 -4.06
N GLU A 555 19.16 -3.65 -4.89
CA GLU A 555 19.10 -5.11 -4.76
C GLU A 555 19.73 -5.59 -3.44
N VAL A 556 20.87 -5.02 -3.05
CA VAL A 556 21.52 -5.30 -1.76
C VAL A 556 20.62 -4.87 -0.60
N ALA A 557 20.06 -3.65 -0.63
CA ALA A 557 19.14 -3.17 0.40
C ALA A 557 17.89 -4.05 0.52
N ARG A 558 17.34 -4.54 -0.60
CA ARG A 558 16.21 -5.47 -0.60
C ARG A 558 16.57 -6.80 0.06
N LYS A 559 17.72 -7.39 -0.32
CA LYS A 559 18.21 -8.63 0.28
C LYS A 559 18.45 -8.48 1.79
N GLU A 560 19.03 -7.37 2.23
CA GLU A 560 19.21 -7.07 3.65
C GLU A 560 17.89 -6.92 4.40
N ALA A 561 16.92 -6.20 3.81
CA ALA A 561 15.58 -6.06 4.38
C ALA A 561 14.88 -7.42 4.52
N ILE A 562 15.02 -8.30 3.53
CA ILE A 562 14.47 -9.66 3.55
C ILE A 562 15.17 -10.53 4.59
N LEU A 563 16.50 -10.46 4.73
CA LEU A 563 17.22 -11.18 5.78
C LEU A 563 16.76 -10.73 7.17
N LYS A 564 16.56 -9.43 7.38
CA LYS A 564 16.00 -8.89 8.62
C LYS A 564 14.58 -9.38 8.88
N LEU A 565 13.75 -9.44 7.85
CA LEU A 565 12.39 -9.95 7.92
C LEU A 565 12.37 -11.45 8.26
N LEU A 566 13.21 -12.26 7.60
CA LEU A 566 13.34 -13.70 7.84
C LEU A 566 13.96 -14.02 9.21
N GLY A 567 14.75 -13.11 9.78
CA GLY A 567 15.30 -13.23 11.14
C GLY A 567 14.26 -13.08 12.26
N LYS A 568 13.02 -12.67 11.95
CA LYS A 568 11.94 -12.57 12.94
C LYS A 568 11.39 -13.95 13.33
N SER A 569 10.79 -14.00 14.52
CA SER A 569 9.94 -15.14 14.92
C SER A 569 8.79 -15.33 13.94
N ASN A 570 8.15 -16.51 13.94
CA ASN A 570 7.02 -16.75 13.04
C ASN A 570 5.88 -15.73 13.24
N LEU A 571 5.56 -15.38 14.48
CA LEU A 571 4.55 -14.35 14.77
C LEU A 571 5.00 -12.96 14.31
N GLY A 572 6.26 -12.58 14.56
CA GLY A 572 6.78 -11.30 14.12
C GLY A 572 6.87 -11.17 12.59
N LEU A 573 7.14 -12.28 11.90
CA LEU A 573 7.11 -12.33 10.43
C LEU A 573 5.67 -12.15 9.91
N LEU A 574 4.70 -12.86 10.49
CA LEU A 574 3.30 -12.73 10.12
C LEU A 574 2.77 -11.31 10.39
N GLU A 575 3.14 -10.69 11.52
CA GLU A 575 2.74 -9.33 11.87
C GLU A 575 3.21 -8.30 10.82
N GLU A 576 4.44 -8.42 10.32
CA GLU A 576 4.96 -7.53 9.27
C GLU A 576 4.20 -7.69 7.95
N VAL A 577 3.88 -8.93 7.57
CA VAL A 577 3.09 -9.23 6.36
C VAL A 577 1.67 -8.70 6.52
N GLN A 578 1.05 -8.95 7.67
CA GLN A 578 -0.31 -8.50 7.99
C GLN A 578 -0.40 -6.97 8.00
N ARG A 579 0.57 -6.29 8.61
CA ARG A 579 0.63 -4.83 8.67
C ARG A 579 0.72 -4.21 7.28
N LYS A 580 1.63 -4.71 6.44
CA LYS A 580 1.80 -4.19 5.08
C LYS A 580 0.60 -4.47 4.18
N ALA A 581 -0.05 -5.63 4.35
CA ALA A 581 -1.30 -5.91 3.66
C ALA A 581 -2.43 -4.97 4.12
N PHE A 582 -2.50 -4.65 5.41
CA PHE A 582 -3.44 -3.65 5.92
C PHE A 582 -3.15 -2.24 5.38
N ASP A 583 -1.88 -1.87 5.22
CA ASP A 583 -1.53 -0.55 4.68
C ASP A 583 -2.14 -0.34 3.27
N TYR A 584 -2.35 -1.38 2.46
CA TYR A 584 -3.13 -1.27 1.21
C TYR A 584 -4.57 -0.84 1.50
N LEU A 585 -5.26 -1.60 2.36
CA LEU A 585 -6.68 -1.41 2.70
C LEU A 585 -6.93 -0.07 3.39
N TRP A 586 -5.90 0.51 3.99
CA TRP A 586 -5.95 1.82 4.62
C TRP A 586 -5.67 2.97 3.65
N ASN A 587 -4.65 2.82 2.79
CA ASN A 587 -4.11 3.90 1.96
C ASN A 587 -4.70 3.96 0.55
N GLU A 588 -5.08 2.84 -0.06
CA GLU A 588 -5.69 2.80 -1.41
C GLU A 588 -7.20 3.06 -1.36
N VAL A 589 -7.59 4.10 -0.61
CA VAL A 589 -8.98 4.44 -0.28
C VAL A 589 -9.28 5.89 -0.62
N ASN A 590 -10.48 6.17 -1.11
CA ASN A 590 -10.99 7.53 -1.11
C ASN A 590 -11.53 7.89 0.29
N PRO A 591 -10.88 8.81 1.03
CA PRO A 591 -11.28 9.13 2.40
C PRO A 591 -12.66 9.79 2.52
N GLU A 592 -13.22 10.35 1.43
CA GLU A 592 -14.52 11.04 1.47
C GLU A 592 -15.72 10.08 1.46
N ASN A 593 -15.55 8.87 0.94
CA ASN A 593 -16.64 7.91 0.76
C ASN A 593 -16.27 6.49 1.20
N GLY A 594 -15.01 6.24 1.56
CA GLY A 594 -14.52 4.95 2.03
C GLY A 594 -14.36 3.88 0.94
N LEU A 595 -14.51 4.24 -0.34
CA LEU A 595 -14.31 3.30 -1.44
C LEU A 595 -12.83 2.92 -1.55
N VAL A 596 -12.57 1.61 -1.65
CA VAL A 596 -11.24 1.01 -1.73
C VAL A 596 -10.98 0.62 -3.18
N ARG A 597 -9.79 0.94 -3.70
CA ARG A 597 -9.41 0.51 -5.05
C ARG A 597 -9.41 -1.01 -5.16
N ASP A 598 -9.74 -1.51 -6.34
CA ASP A 598 -9.58 -2.91 -6.69
C ASP A 598 -8.09 -3.28 -6.77
N ARG A 599 -7.29 -2.39 -7.37
CA ARG A 599 -5.86 -2.55 -7.62
C ARG A 599 -5.08 -1.31 -7.19
N SER A 600 -3.81 -1.50 -6.85
CA SER A 600 -2.93 -0.40 -6.43
C SER A 600 -2.59 0.62 -7.53
N ARG A 601 -2.94 0.36 -8.79
CA ARG A 601 -2.70 1.33 -9.88
C ARG A 601 -3.62 2.56 -9.78
N PRO A 602 -3.11 3.77 -10.13
CA PRO A 602 -3.83 5.03 -9.90
C PRO A 602 -5.19 5.19 -10.60
N ASP A 603 -5.41 4.48 -11.70
CA ASP A 603 -6.63 4.52 -12.51
C ASP A 603 -7.61 3.36 -12.20
N SER A 604 -7.26 2.48 -11.25
CA SER A 604 -8.13 1.39 -10.83
C SER A 604 -9.45 1.91 -10.24
N PRO A 605 -10.61 1.32 -10.61
CA PRO A 605 -11.88 1.61 -9.97
C PRO A 605 -11.91 1.02 -8.54
N SER A 606 -12.99 1.31 -7.82
CA SER A 606 -13.26 0.64 -6.55
C SER A 606 -13.86 -0.74 -6.77
N SER A 607 -13.49 -1.70 -5.92
CA SER A 607 -14.19 -2.98 -5.73
C SER A 607 -14.94 -2.97 -4.39
N ILE A 608 -16.23 -3.28 -4.39
CA ILE A 608 -17.01 -3.34 -3.13
C ILE A 608 -16.59 -4.54 -2.26
N ALA A 609 -16.05 -5.61 -2.85
CA ALA A 609 -15.47 -6.71 -2.08
C ALA A 609 -14.24 -6.24 -1.30
N ALA A 610 -13.36 -5.47 -1.93
CA ALA A 610 -12.22 -4.84 -1.25
C ALA A 610 -12.65 -3.90 -0.11
N VAL A 611 -13.76 -3.16 -0.29
CA VAL A 611 -14.37 -2.36 0.79
C VAL A 611 -14.78 -3.24 1.97
N GLY A 612 -15.39 -4.40 1.72
CA GLY A 612 -15.74 -5.38 2.75
C GLY A 612 -14.54 -5.86 3.55
N PHE A 613 -13.48 -6.29 2.85
CA PHE A 613 -12.25 -6.71 3.51
C PHE A 613 -11.59 -5.57 4.31
N ALA A 614 -11.61 -4.34 3.80
CA ALA A 614 -11.09 -3.18 4.53
C ALA A 614 -11.89 -2.90 5.81
N LEU A 615 -13.23 -2.93 5.75
CA LEU A 615 -14.09 -2.77 6.93
C LEU A 615 -13.82 -3.84 7.99
N ALA A 616 -13.66 -5.09 7.57
CA ALA A 616 -13.33 -6.20 8.47
C ALA A 616 -11.93 -6.07 9.10
N SER A 617 -11.01 -5.38 8.41
CA SER A 617 -9.63 -5.16 8.86
C SER A 617 -9.47 -3.97 9.82
N ILE A 618 -10.47 -3.09 9.93
CA ILE A 618 -10.42 -1.93 10.85
C ILE A 618 -10.26 -2.37 12.31
N PRO A 619 -11.08 -3.29 12.85
CA PRO A 619 -10.89 -3.82 14.21
C PRO A 619 -9.49 -4.39 14.43
N VAL A 620 -8.97 -5.14 13.45
CA VAL A 620 -7.62 -5.71 13.49
C VAL A 620 -6.58 -4.62 13.70
N ALA A 621 -6.60 -3.59 12.85
CA ALA A 621 -5.65 -2.50 12.94
C ALA A 621 -5.74 -1.70 14.25
N ILE A 622 -6.92 -1.60 14.87
CA ILE A 622 -7.08 -0.93 16.16
C ILE A 622 -6.47 -1.78 17.28
N GLU A 623 -6.75 -3.08 17.31
CA GLU A 623 -6.26 -4.00 18.36
C GLU A 623 -4.72 -4.11 18.33
N HIS A 624 -4.15 -4.16 17.13
CA HIS A 624 -2.71 -4.11 16.89
C HIS A 624 -2.08 -2.72 17.08
N GLY A 625 -2.90 -1.66 17.29
CA GLY A 625 -2.41 -0.29 17.50
C GLY A 625 -1.83 0.37 16.25
N TRP A 626 -2.18 -0.13 15.07
CA TRP A 626 -1.73 0.39 13.79
C TRP A 626 -2.38 1.72 13.39
N ILE A 627 -3.62 1.90 13.84
CA ILE A 627 -4.42 3.12 13.71
C ILE A 627 -5.07 3.43 15.06
N LYS A 628 -5.50 4.67 15.27
CA LYS A 628 -6.28 5.02 16.45
C LYS A 628 -7.72 4.52 16.32
N SER A 629 -8.34 4.16 17.44
CA SER A 629 -9.75 3.73 17.47
C SER A 629 -10.69 4.75 16.85
N GLU A 630 -10.45 6.05 17.06
CA GLU A 630 -11.27 7.12 16.48
C GLU A 630 -11.13 7.19 14.95
N GLU A 631 -9.92 7.03 14.42
CA GLU A 631 -9.68 7.03 12.98
C GLU A 631 -10.38 5.85 12.31
N GLY A 632 -10.29 4.67 12.91
CA GLY A 632 -10.99 3.47 12.46
C GLY A 632 -12.51 3.64 12.52
N TYR A 633 -13.05 4.20 13.60
CA TYR A 633 -14.48 4.50 13.75
C TYR A 633 -14.96 5.46 12.64
N GLN A 634 -14.25 6.57 12.43
CA GLN A 634 -14.61 7.56 11.41
C GLN A 634 -14.51 6.99 9.99
N ARG A 635 -13.51 6.15 9.70
CA ARG A 635 -13.40 5.46 8.41
C ARG A 635 -14.61 4.54 8.19
N ALA A 636 -14.96 3.71 9.16
CA ALA A 636 -16.12 2.83 9.06
C ALA A 636 -17.42 3.62 8.90
N LEU A 637 -17.60 4.69 9.70
CA LEU A 637 -18.78 5.54 9.66
C LEU A 637 -18.96 6.23 8.30
N THR A 638 -17.90 6.86 7.78
CA THR A 638 -17.92 7.53 6.47
C THR A 638 -18.26 6.55 5.36
N THR A 639 -17.64 5.36 5.39
CA THR A 639 -17.89 4.30 4.40
C THR A 639 -19.36 3.90 4.44
N LEU A 640 -19.87 3.45 5.59
CA LEU A 640 -21.25 2.95 5.69
C LEU A 640 -22.30 4.04 5.40
N LYS A 641 -22.03 5.31 5.75
CA LYS A 641 -22.89 6.44 5.36
C LYS A 641 -22.95 6.64 3.85
N ALA A 642 -21.83 6.49 3.13
CA ALA A 642 -21.82 6.61 1.66
C ALA A 642 -22.72 5.55 1.00
N PHE A 643 -22.69 4.32 1.50
CA PHE A 643 -23.58 3.25 1.03
C PHE A 643 -25.04 3.49 1.44
N ALA A 644 -25.30 3.84 2.71
CA ALA A 644 -26.66 4.01 3.22
C ALA A 644 -27.40 5.23 2.63
N SER A 645 -26.67 6.27 2.24
CA SER A 645 -27.23 7.48 1.62
C SER A 645 -27.49 7.36 0.12
N GLY A 646 -27.05 6.28 -0.53
CA GLY A 646 -27.12 6.11 -1.98
C GLY A 646 -26.05 6.87 -2.77
N ARG A 647 -25.02 7.43 -2.10
CA ARG A 647 -23.83 7.95 -2.80
C ARG A 647 -23.10 6.83 -3.54
N VAL A 648 -23.11 5.62 -2.97
CA VAL A 648 -22.68 4.41 -3.69
C VAL A 648 -23.88 3.80 -4.40
N GLU A 649 -23.75 3.66 -5.72
CA GLU A 649 -24.83 3.22 -6.60
C GLU A 649 -25.18 1.74 -6.35
N GLY A 650 -26.48 1.49 -6.19
CA GLY A 650 -27.01 0.16 -5.94
C GLY A 650 -28.51 0.11 -6.19
N LYS A 651 -29.07 -1.11 -6.15
CA LYS A 651 -30.50 -1.37 -6.34
C LYS A 651 -30.93 -2.55 -5.48
N ASN A 652 -32.09 -2.45 -4.84
CA ASN A 652 -32.63 -3.52 -3.98
C ASN A 652 -31.65 -3.96 -2.87
N GLY A 653 -30.82 -3.04 -2.38
CA GLY A 653 -29.78 -3.30 -1.39
C GLY A 653 -28.53 -3.99 -1.91
N PHE A 654 -28.45 -4.32 -3.21
CA PHE A 654 -27.22 -4.80 -3.86
C PHE A 654 -26.45 -3.64 -4.47
N PHE A 655 -25.12 -3.78 -4.54
CA PHE A 655 -24.22 -2.77 -5.09
C PHE A 655 -23.46 -3.33 -6.31
N TYR A 656 -23.03 -2.43 -7.19
CA TYR A 656 -22.25 -2.81 -8.37
C TYR A 656 -20.85 -3.26 -7.97
N HIS A 657 -20.35 -4.30 -8.64
CA HIS A 657 -19.02 -4.86 -8.41
C HIS A 657 -17.94 -3.78 -8.48
N PHE A 658 -17.93 -3.01 -9.57
CA PHE A 658 -16.95 -1.94 -9.82
C PHE A 658 -17.59 -0.56 -9.86
N LEU A 659 -16.99 0.38 -9.14
CA LEU A 659 -17.47 1.75 -8.99
C LEU A 659 -16.36 2.76 -9.29
N ASP A 660 -16.74 3.91 -9.84
CA ASP A 660 -15.85 5.06 -9.92
C ASP A 660 -15.49 5.53 -8.50
N MET A 661 -14.19 5.63 -8.21
CA MET A 661 -13.65 5.91 -6.88
C MET A 661 -14.19 7.20 -6.25
N LYS A 662 -14.55 8.21 -7.06
CA LYS A 662 -14.96 9.53 -6.58
C LYS A 662 -16.47 9.65 -6.44
N THR A 663 -17.17 9.28 -7.51
CA THR A 663 -18.60 9.48 -7.66
C THR A 663 -19.42 8.36 -7.04
N GLY A 664 -18.85 7.16 -6.86
CA GLY A 664 -19.58 5.99 -6.38
C GLY A 664 -20.56 5.42 -7.41
N LYS A 665 -20.43 5.79 -8.68
CA LYS A 665 -21.27 5.28 -9.78
C LYS A 665 -20.68 4.04 -10.42
N ARG A 666 -21.53 3.19 -10.99
CA ARG A 666 -21.16 2.00 -11.75
C ARG A 666 -20.15 2.32 -12.87
N VAL A 667 -19.14 1.47 -13.02
CA VAL A 667 -18.21 1.49 -14.17
C VAL A 667 -18.07 0.11 -14.81
N TRP A 668 -17.44 0.09 -15.99
CA TRP A 668 -17.11 -1.13 -16.76
C TRP A 668 -18.29 -2.05 -17.09
N ASN A 669 -19.51 -1.50 -17.15
CA ASN A 669 -20.74 -2.29 -17.35
C ASN A 669 -20.85 -3.47 -16.35
N SER A 670 -20.29 -3.29 -15.16
CA SER A 670 -20.29 -4.30 -14.09
C SER A 670 -21.72 -4.64 -13.64
N GLU A 671 -21.92 -5.83 -13.13
CA GLU A 671 -23.17 -6.28 -12.53
C GLU A 671 -23.34 -5.72 -11.12
N LEU A 672 -24.60 -5.62 -10.67
CA LEU A 672 -24.89 -5.76 -9.25
C LEU A 672 -24.46 -7.16 -8.86
N SER A 673 -23.41 -7.26 -8.05
CA SER A 673 -22.81 -8.54 -7.68
C SER A 673 -23.36 -8.99 -6.34
N SER A 674 -23.97 -10.18 -6.35
CA SER A 674 -24.52 -10.77 -5.15
C SER A 674 -23.43 -11.21 -4.17
N ILE A 675 -22.30 -11.72 -4.66
CA ILE A 675 -21.17 -12.12 -3.82
C ILE A 675 -20.37 -10.92 -3.30
N ASP A 676 -20.11 -9.90 -4.12
CA ASP A 676 -19.31 -8.75 -3.66
C ASP A 676 -20.11 -7.88 -2.68
N THR A 677 -21.42 -7.78 -2.87
CA THR A 677 -22.33 -7.21 -1.85
C THR A 677 -22.27 -8.03 -0.55
N THR A 678 -22.17 -9.35 -0.65
CA THR A 678 -22.05 -10.23 0.51
C THR A 678 -20.73 -10.03 1.25
N LEU A 679 -19.61 -9.91 0.54
CA LEU A 679 -18.29 -9.63 1.14
C LEU A 679 -18.25 -8.25 1.78
N PHE A 680 -18.82 -7.24 1.10
CA PHE A 680 -19.04 -5.90 1.67
C PHE A 680 -19.81 -5.98 3.00
N ILE A 681 -20.97 -6.64 3.00
CA ILE A 681 -21.81 -6.67 4.20
C ILE A 681 -21.22 -7.54 5.31
N ALA A 682 -20.45 -8.57 4.97
CA ALA A 682 -19.72 -9.35 5.97
C ALA A 682 -18.72 -8.47 6.74
N GLY A 683 -17.96 -7.64 6.04
CA GLY A 683 -17.08 -6.66 6.65
C GLY A 683 -17.82 -5.58 7.46
N ALA A 684 -18.94 -5.07 6.93
CA ALA A 684 -19.78 -4.12 7.64
C ALA A 684 -20.32 -4.71 8.96
N LEU A 685 -20.74 -5.98 8.97
CA LEU A 685 -21.20 -6.67 10.17
C LEU A 685 -20.07 -6.85 11.19
N VAL A 686 -18.85 -7.20 10.76
CA VAL A 686 -17.67 -7.25 11.64
C VAL A 686 -17.41 -5.89 12.29
N ALA A 687 -17.35 -4.82 11.49
CA ALA A 687 -17.16 -3.46 12.00
C ALA A 687 -18.31 -3.03 12.94
N GLY A 688 -19.56 -3.36 12.59
CA GLY A 688 -20.73 -3.07 13.40
C GLY A 688 -20.73 -3.79 14.75
N GLN A 689 -20.27 -5.05 14.81
CA GLN A 689 -20.12 -5.78 16.06
C GLN A 689 -18.98 -5.22 16.92
N TYR A 690 -17.88 -4.76 16.30
CA TYR A 690 -16.78 -4.13 17.03
C TYR A 690 -17.20 -2.78 17.63
N PHE A 691 -17.89 -1.93 16.85
CA PHE A 691 -18.42 -0.64 17.30
C PHE A 691 -19.87 -0.74 17.82
N LYS A 692 -20.20 -1.81 18.55
CA LYS A 692 -21.55 -2.07 19.04
C LYS A 692 -22.11 -0.88 19.84
N GLY A 693 -23.37 -0.53 19.59
CA GLY A 693 -24.07 0.58 20.26
C GLY A 693 -23.85 1.96 19.62
N THR A 694 -23.01 2.06 18.59
CA THR A 694 -22.74 3.31 17.86
C THR A 694 -23.53 3.41 16.55
N GLU A 695 -23.35 4.51 15.82
CA GLU A 695 -23.95 4.70 14.50
C GLU A 695 -23.41 3.72 13.45
N VAL A 696 -22.14 3.30 13.55
CA VAL A 696 -21.56 2.26 12.67
C VAL A 696 -22.34 0.96 12.78
N ALA A 697 -22.68 0.54 14.00
CA ALA A 697 -23.48 -0.67 14.22
C ALA A 697 -24.90 -0.56 13.62
N LYS A 698 -25.54 0.62 13.75
CA LYS A 698 -26.87 0.85 13.17
C LYS A 698 -26.86 0.85 11.64
N LEU A 699 -25.86 1.48 11.02
CA LEU A 699 -25.73 1.51 9.57
C LEU A 699 -25.42 0.13 8.99
N ALA A 700 -24.55 -0.64 9.65
CA ALA A 700 -24.28 -2.03 9.26
C ALA A 700 -25.56 -2.88 9.32
N ASP A 701 -26.35 -2.74 10.39
CA ASP A 701 -27.65 -3.41 10.55
C ASP A 701 -28.64 -3.01 9.46
N GLN A 702 -28.80 -1.70 9.23
CA GLN A 702 -29.67 -1.13 8.21
C GLN A 702 -29.31 -1.65 6.82
N LEU A 703 -28.04 -1.57 6.44
CA LEU A 703 -27.57 -2.00 5.13
C LEU A 703 -27.84 -3.49 4.91
N TYR A 704 -27.58 -4.35 5.90
CA TYR A 704 -27.87 -5.78 5.78
C TYR A 704 -29.37 -6.08 5.65
N ARG A 705 -30.21 -5.40 6.43
CA ARG A 705 -31.68 -5.51 6.36
C ARG A 705 -32.25 -5.02 5.03
N ASN A 706 -31.59 -4.08 4.37
CA ASN A 706 -32.02 -3.54 3.09
C ASN A 706 -31.75 -4.48 1.90
N ILE A 707 -30.89 -5.49 2.06
CA ILE A 707 -30.58 -6.44 0.98
C ILE A 707 -31.81 -7.32 0.71
N ASN A 708 -32.39 -7.17 -0.48
CA ASN A 708 -33.55 -7.96 -0.89
C ASN A 708 -33.12 -9.29 -1.53
N TRP A 709 -32.67 -10.24 -0.71
CA TRP A 709 -32.18 -11.54 -1.19
C TRP A 709 -33.21 -12.29 -2.05
N LYS A 710 -34.50 -12.17 -1.72
CA LYS A 710 -35.60 -12.73 -2.53
C LYS A 710 -35.61 -12.17 -3.95
N TRP A 711 -35.39 -10.87 -4.13
CA TRP A 711 -35.30 -10.28 -5.47
C TRP A 711 -34.15 -10.90 -6.28
N MET A 712 -32.98 -11.12 -5.65
CA MET A 712 -31.82 -11.74 -6.30
C MET A 712 -32.01 -13.24 -6.60
N THR A 713 -33.08 -13.87 -6.13
CA THR A 713 -33.43 -15.23 -6.58
C THR A 713 -34.09 -15.25 -7.95
N ASN A 714 -34.52 -14.11 -8.50
CA ASN A 714 -35.30 -14.06 -9.75
C ASN A 714 -36.42 -15.14 -9.79
N ASN A 715 -37.17 -15.26 -8.69
CA ASN A 715 -38.26 -16.23 -8.47
C ASN A 715 -37.85 -17.73 -8.50
N ALA A 716 -36.58 -18.06 -8.28
CA ALA A 716 -36.12 -19.45 -8.11
C ALA A 716 -35.69 -19.75 -6.66
N ASP A 717 -35.16 -20.95 -6.41
CA ASP A 717 -34.71 -21.35 -5.07
C ASP A 717 -33.29 -20.86 -4.71
N THR A 718 -32.43 -20.58 -5.71
CA THR A 718 -31.03 -20.13 -5.50
C THR A 718 -30.81 -18.70 -5.99
N LEU A 719 -29.82 -18.03 -5.44
CA LEU A 719 -29.41 -16.69 -5.85
C LEU A 719 -28.79 -16.70 -7.26
N THR A 720 -29.12 -15.71 -8.09
CA THR A 720 -28.37 -15.43 -9.32
C THR A 720 -27.04 -14.76 -8.96
N MET A 721 -26.00 -14.95 -9.78
CA MET A 721 -24.69 -14.33 -9.51
C MET A 721 -24.75 -12.79 -9.58
N GLY A 722 -25.60 -12.23 -10.45
CA GLY A 722 -25.79 -10.78 -10.49
C GLY A 722 -26.94 -10.32 -11.37
N TRP A 723 -27.02 -9.00 -11.55
CA TRP A 723 -28.01 -8.33 -12.38
C TRP A 723 -27.42 -7.10 -13.07
N LYS A 724 -27.81 -6.84 -14.32
CA LYS A 724 -27.40 -5.66 -15.10
C LYS A 724 -28.63 -4.87 -15.59
N PRO A 725 -28.60 -3.54 -15.62
CA PRO A 725 -29.65 -2.71 -16.23
C PRO A 725 -29.96 -3.09 -17.67
N GLU A 726 -28.94 -3.47 -18.45
CA GLU A 726 -29.05 -3.73 -19.88
C GLU A 726 -29.70 -5.09 -20.20
N GLY A 727 -29.49 -6.08 -19.32
CA GLY A 727 -29.81 -7.49 -19.62
C GLY A 727 -30.66 -8.21 -18.57
N GLY A 728 -30.95 -7.58 -17.44
CA GLY A 728 -31.63 -8.23 -16.34
C GLY A 728 -30.69 -9.13 -15.53
N PHE A 729 -31.22 -10.22 -14.97
CA PHE A 729 -30.45 -11.15 -14.15
C PHE A 729 -29.48 -11.99 -15.00
N LEU A 730 -28.30 -12.25 -14.46
CA LEU A 730 -27.34 -13.17 -15.07
C LEU A 730 -27.89 -14.60 -15.02
N ASN A 731 -27.50 -15.42 -16.02
CA ASN A 731 -27.94 -16.80 -16.12
C ASN A 731 -27.32 -17.69 -15.03
N ASP A 732 -26.07 -17.40 -14.65
CA ASP A 732 -25.35 -18.17 -13.64
C ASP A 732 -25.93 -17.97 -12.24
N ARG A 733 -25.89 -19.05 -11.46
CA ARG A 733 -26.49 -19.12 -10.14
C ARG A 733 -25.54 -19.76 -9.14
N TRP A 734 -25.68 -19.37 -7.88
CA TRP A 734 -24.98 -19.98 -6.76
C TRP A 734 -25.61 -21.34 -6.40
N SER A 735 -25.45 -22.32 -7.29
CA SER A 735 -25.90 -23.70 -7.12
C SER A 735 -24.76 -24.71 -7.10
N GLY A 736 -23.51 -24.28 -7.33
CA GLY A 736 -22.31 -25.09 -7.14
C GLY A 736 -21.62 -24.77 -5.81
N PHE A 737 -20.71 -25.64 -5.38
CA PHE A 737 -19.83 -25.33 -4.26
C PHE A 737 -18.70 -24.38 -4.70
N ASP A 738 -18.76 -23.16 -4.20
CA ASP A 738 -17.85 -22.04 -4.50
C ASP A 738 -17.89 -20.99 -3.35
N GLU A 739 -17.34 -19.79 -3.57
CA GLU A 739 -17.38 -18.69 -2.58
C GLU A 739 -18.81 -18.22 -2.25
N GLY A 740 -19.75 -18.47 -3.15
CA GLY A 740 -21.17 -18.12 -3.05
C GLY A 740 -21.89 -18.80 -1.89
N ILE A 741 -21.27 -19.79 -1.23
CA ILE A 741 -21.80 -20.35 0.02
C ILE A 741 -22.01 -19.25 1.08
N LEU A 742 -21.14 -18.23 1.15
CA LEU A 742 -21.30 -17.14 2.10
C LEU A 742 -22.56 -16.31 1.79
N ALA A 743 -22.83 -16.07 0.51
CA ALA A 743 -24.01 -15.32 0.06
C ALA A 743 -25.29 -16.08 0.38
N THR A 744 -25.34 -17.37 0.06
CA THR A 744 -26.48 -18.24 0.40
C THR A 744 -26.71 -18.30 1.91
N PHE A 745 -25.63 -18.44 2.69
CA PHE A 745 -25.69 -18.49 4.15
C PHE A 745 -26.26 -17.20 4.76
N LEU A 746 -25.74 -16.04 4.37
CA LEU A 746 -26.25 -14.74 4.84
C LEU A 746 -27.66 -14.45 4.34
N ALA A 747 -28.04 -14.88 3.14
CA ALA A 747 -29.40 -14.75 2.64
C ALA A 747 -30.42 -15.52 3.49
N ILE A 748 -30.07 -16.71 3.97
CA ILE A 748 -30.92 -17.52 4.87
C ILE A 748 -31.06 -16.86 6.26
N GLY A 749 -29.98 -16.21 6.73
CA GLY A 749 -29.93 -15.48 8.00
C GLY A 749 -30.68 -14.15 8.01
N SER A 750 -31.11 -13.63 6.86
CA SER A 750 -31.73 -12.31 6.75
C SER A 750 -33.04 -12.23 7.53
N PRO A 751 -33.27 -11.15 8.32
CA PRO A 751 -34.51 -10.96 9.06
C PRO A 751 -35.64 -10.35 8.23
N THR A 752 -35.34 -9.74 7.07
CA THR A 752 -36.28 -8.95 6.27
C THR A 752 -36.64 -9.63 4.95
N HIS A 753 -35.63 -10.11 4.23
CA HIS A 753 -35.80 -10.73 2.92
C HIS A 753 -35.14 -12.12 2.86
N PRO A 754 -35.41 -13.05 3.79
CA PRO A 754 -34.76 -14.35 3.78
C PRO A 754 -35.14 -15.19 2.57
N ILE A 755 -34.18 -15.95 2.05
CA ILE A 755 -34.45 -17.08 1.15
C ILE A 755 -34.72 -18.36 1.96
N SER A 756 -35.28 -19.37 1.30
CA SER A 756 -35.53 -20.66 1.94
C SER A 756 -34.21 -21.35 2.35
N PRO A 757 -34.12 -21.98 3.54
CA PRO A 757 -32.98 -22.83 3.89
C PRO A 757 -32.71 -23.95 2.87
N ARG A 758 -33.72 -24.35 2.09
CA ARG A 758 -33.57 -25.26 0.94
C ARG A 758 -32.51 -24.79 -0.06
N ALA A 759 -32.24 -23.49 -0.19
CA ALA A 759 -31.18 -22.99 -1.07
C ALA A 759 -29.81 -23.58 -0.71
N TRP A 760 -29.50 -23.70 0.59
CA TRP A 760 -28.28 -24.36 1.08
C TRP A 760 -28.19 -25.83 0.65
N ASP A 761 -29.35 -26.46 0.56
CA ASP A 761 -29.48 -27.87 0.26
C ASP A 761 -29.30 -28.20 -1.22
N LEU A 762 -29.54 -27.20 -2.08
CA LEU A 762 -29.43 -27.29 -3.54
C LEU A 762 -28.00 -27.07 -4.05
N ILE A 763 -27.07 -26.64 -3.20
CA ILE A 763 -25.66 -26.50 -3.55
C ILE A 763 -25.10 -27.88 -3.90
N ASP A 764 -24.64 -28.02 -5.14
CA ASP A 764 -23.97 -29.22 -5.65
C ASP A 764 -22.60 -29.37 -4.99
N ARG A 765 -22.47 -30.43 -4.19
CA ARG A 765 -21.30 -30.76 -3.38
C ARG A 765 -20.59 -31.99 -3.96
N GLN A 766 -19.91 -31.80 -5.08
CA GLN A 766 -19.20 -32.88 -5.75
C GLN A 766 -17.99 -33.33 -4.91
N VAL A 767 -17.82 -34.65 -4.74
CA VAL A 767 -16.75 -35.21 -3.89
C VAL A 767 -15.73 -36.02 -4.70
N ALA A 768 -16.19 -36.89 -5.59
CA ALA A 768 -15.30 -37.60 -6.51
C ALA A 768 -14.86 -36.63 -7.62
N PRO A 769 -13.59 -36.70 -8.09
CA PRO A 769 -12.61 -37.75 -7.84
C PRO A 769 -11.61 -37.49 -6.70
N TYR A 770 -11.83 -36.48 -5.84
CA TYR A 770 -10.78 -36.04 -4.90
C TYR A 770 -11.02 -36.40 -3.43
N GLY A 771 -12.19 -36.90 -3.06
CA GLY A 771 -12.44 -37.34 -1.67
C GLY A 771 -12.81 -36.23 -0.70
N TYR A 772 -12.92 -35.00 -1.20
CA TYR A 772 -13.43 -33.82 -0.49
C TYR A 772 -14.39 -33.06 -1.42
N ILE A 773 -15.26 -32.21 -0.87
CA ILE A 773 -16.15 -31.36 -1.66
C ILE A 773 -15.30 -30.38 -2.46
N TRP A 774 -15.19 -30.59 -3.77
CA TRP A 774 -14.38 -29.80 -4.66
C TRP A 774 -15.21 -28.82 -5.49
N SER A 775 -14.62 -27.66 -5.77
CA SER A 775 -15.17 -26.64 -6.67
C SER A 775 -14.64 -26.83 -8.09
N LYS A 776 -15.51 -26.69 -9.08
CA LYS A 776 -15.17 -26.76 -10.52
C LYS A 776 -14.10 -25.76 -10.95
N ALA A 777 -13.97 -24.65 -10.24
CA ALA A 777 -12.95 -23.65 -10.52
C ALA A 777 -11.53 -24.12 -10.11
N HIS A 778 -11.41 -25.11 -9.22
CA HIS A 778 -10.12 -25.67 -8.80
C HIS A 778 -9.11 -24.63 -8.30
N THR A 779 -9.64 -23.57 -7.70
CA THR A 779 -8.95 -22.36 -7.25
C THR A 779 -9.18 -22.18 -5.75
N LEU A 780 -8.22 -21.65 -4.99
CA LEU A 780 -8.25 -21.79 -3.54
C LEU A 780 -9.17 -20.77 -2.82
N PHE A 781 -9.38 -19.58 -3.39
CA PHE A 781 -10.17 -18.53 -2.73
C PHE A 781 -11.61 -18.96 -2.39
N VAL A 782 -12.21 -19.87 -3.19
CA VAL A 782 -13.58 -20.37 -2.97
C VAL A 782 -13.75 -21.10 -1.64
N TYR A 783 -12.67 -21.69 -1.11
CA TYR A 783 -12.65 -22.32 0.21
C TYR A 783 -12.28 -21.31 1.30
N LEU A 784 -11.42 -20.35 0.98
CA LEU A 784 -10.86 -19.42 1.94
C LEU A 784 -11.84 -18.29 2.28
N TYR A 785 -12.31 -17.52 1.30
CA TYR A 785 -13.06 -16.29 1.53
C TYR A 785 -14.28 -16.48 2.45
N PRO A 786 -15.14 -17.51 2.27
CA PRO A 786 -16.23 -17.75 3.21
C PRO A 786 -15.76 -18.04 4.64
N LEU A 787 -14.72 -18.87 4.78
CA LEU A 787 -14.21 -19.33 6.07
C LEU A 787 -13.30 -18.32 6.78
N LEU A 788 -12.84 -17.28 6.10
CA LEU A 788 -12.19 -16.13 6.73
C LEU A 788 -13.19 -15.31 7.58
N PHE A 789 -14.49 -15.38 7.27
CA PHE A 789 -15.55 -14.79 8.09
C PHE A 789 -16.25 -15.83 8.98
N LEU A 790 -16.63 -16.97 8.41
CA LEU A 790 -17.41 -18.02 9.10
C LEU A 790 -16.52 -18.97 9.89
N ASP A 791 -16.62 -18.93 11.23
CA ASP A 791 -15.93 -19.88 12.10
C ASP A 791 -16.69 -21.20 12.24
N LEU A 792 -16.42 -22.11 11.31
CA LEU A 792 -16.98 -23.46 11.28
C LEU A 792 -16.07 -24.50 11.96
N ARG A 793 -15.04 -24.08 12.72
CA ARG A 793 -14.19 -25.02 13.45
C ARG A 793 -15.03 -25.80 14.47
N GLY A 794 -14.81 -27.12 14.50
CA GLY A 794 -15.55 -28.05 15.35
C GLY A 794 -17.04 -28.13 15.02
N LYS A 795 -17.44 -27.74 13.80
CA LYS A 795 -18.84 -27.78 13.36
C LYS A 795 -18.96 -28.54 12.04
N GLU A 796 -20.05 -29.30 11.95
CA GLU A 796 -20.50 -29.91 10.71
C GLU A 796 -21.97 -29.57 10.49
N ASP A 797 -22.41 -29.55 9.24
CA ASP A 797 -23.82 -29.63 8.91
C ASP A 797 -24.16 -31.06 8.45
N ARG A 798 -25.31 -31.23 7.79
CA ARG A 798 -25.72 -32.53 7.24
C ARG A 798 -24.85 -33.04 6.09
N TYR A 799 -23.88 -32.26 5.62
CA TYR A 799 -23.03 -32.56 4.47
C TYR A 799 -21.57 -32.75 4.86
N ALA A 800 -20.97 -31.79 5.57
CA ALA A 800 -19.54 -31.79 5.80
C ALA A 800 -19.09 -30.95 7.00
N ASN A 801 -17.90 -31.27 7.49
CA ASN A 801 -17.03 -30.34 8.19
C ASN A 801 -16.28 -29.51 7.13
N TYR A 802 -16.65 -28.23 7.01
CA TYR A 802 -16.12 -27.36 5.94
C TYR A 802 -14.69 -26.89 6.20
N VAL A 803 -14.21 -26.92 7.45
CA VAL A 803 -12.81 -26.61 7.77
C VAL A 803 -11.91 -27.75 7.33
N GLU A 804 -12.28 -28.99 7.66
CA GLU A 804 -11.58 -30.18 7.17
C GLU A 804 -11.61 -30.27 5.64
N ASN A 805 -12.73 -29.86 5.02
CA ASN A 805 -12.85 -29.77 3.56
C ASN A 805 -11.87 -28.75 2.96
N ALA A 806 -11.75 -27.56 3.56
CA ALA A 806 -10.81 -26.54 3.11
C ALA A 806 -9.35 -26.97 3.30
N MET A 807 -9.02 -27.66 4.40
CA MET A 807 -7.69 -28.25 4.61
C MET A 807 -7.36 -29.28 3.53
N ALA A 808 -8.30 -30.17 3.19
CA ALA A 808 -8.13 -31.11 2.08
C ALA A 808 -7.92 -30.41 0.73
N ALA A 809 -8.64 -29.32 0.46
CA ALA A 809 -8.45 -28.51 -0.74
C ALA A 809 -7.07 -27.81 -0.77
N ILE A 810 -6.58 -27.32 0.37
CA ILE A 810 -5.24 -26.74 0.53
C ILE A 810 -4.17 -27.80 0.24
N TYR A 811 -4.30 -29.00 0.82
CA TYR A 811 -3.39 -30.11 0.55
C TYR A 811 -3.45 -30.52 -0.92
N HIS A 812 -4.64 -30.60 -1.52
CA HIS A 812 -4.78 -30.89 -2.95
C HIS A 812 -4.07 -29.85 -3.81
N ASN A 813 -4.32 -28.56 -3.56
CA ASN A 813 -3.71 -27.44 -4.27
C ASN A 813 -2.19 -27.56 -4.22
N ARG A 814 -1.59 -27.62 -3.02
CA ARG A 814 -0.14 -27.77 -2.86
C ARG A 814 0.41 -29.01 -3.57
N CYS A 815 -0.19 -30.16 -3.34
CA CYS A 815 0.37 -31.43 -3.80
C CYS A 815 0.19 -31.66 -5.30
N ALA A 816 -0.88 -31.14 -5.91
CA ALA A 816 -1.05 -31.18 -7.36
C ALA A 816 0.04 -30.35 -8.06
N LEU A 817 0.38 -29.17 -7.52
CA LEU A 817 1.46 -28.33 -8.05
C LEU A 817 2.82 -29.04 -8.04
N LEU A 818 3.13 -29.73 -6.93
CA LEU A 818 4.36 -30.52 -6.79
C LEU A 818 4.46 -31.70 -7.75
N LYS A 819 3.34 -32.16 -8.31
CA LYS A 819 3.27 -33.28 -9.26
C LYS A 819 3.00 -32.83 -10.70
N SER A 820 2.83 -31.53 -10.92
CA SER A 820 2.56 -30.97 -12.24
C SER A 820 3.80 -31.00 -13.14
N GLU A 821 3.60 -30.82 -14.45
CA GLU A 821 4.70 -30.61 -15.40
C GLU A 821 5.55 -29.36 -15.10
N PHE A 822 5.00 -28.44 -14.29
CA PHE A 822 5.64 -27.22 -13.80
C PHE A 822 6.29 -27.40 -12.41
N ALA A 823 6.40 -28.63 -11.89
CA ALA A 823 6.93 -28.92 -10.56
C ALA A 823 8.33 -28.34 -10.29
N LYS A 824 9.11 -28.00 -11.33
CA LYS A 824 10.40 -27.28 -11.20
C LYS A 824 10.27 -25.85 -10.64
N TYR A 825 9.09 -25.24 -10.73
CA TYR A 825 8.80 -23.89 -10.23
C TYR A 825 8.07 -23.89 -8.88
N PHE A 826 7.58 -25.06 -8.46
CA PHE A 826 6.95 -25.27 -7.17
C PHE A 826 7.88 -26.03 -6.23
N ALA A 827 7.67 -25.88 -4.93
CA ALA A 827 8.44 -26.59 -3.92
C ALA A 827 7.57 -26.83 -2.68
N PRO A 828 7.95 -27.74 -1.76
CA PRO A 828 7.20 -27.97 -0.53
C PRO A 828 6.82 -26.68 0.24
N ASP A 829 7.64 -25.65 0.09
CA ASP A 829 7.61 -24.31 0.66
C ASP A 829 7.47 -23.19 -0.40
N ILE A 830 7.08 -23.53 -1.64
CA ILE A 830 6.61 -22.57 -2.66
C ILE A 830 5.40 -23.17 -3.38
N TRP A 831 4.23 -22.76 -2.95
CA TRP A 831 2.95 -23.22 -3.47
C TRP A 831 1.87 -22.17 -3.25
N GLY A 832 0.72 -22.42 -3.88
CA GLY A 832 -0.45 -21.57 -3.83
C GLY A 832 -0.87 -21.17 -5.23
N ILE A 833 -2.04 -21.66 -5.63
CA ILE A 833 -2.73 -21.19 -6.83
C ILE A 833 -4.13 -20.75 -6.46
N SER A 834 -4.47 -19.52 -6.84
CA SER A 834 -5.81 -18.96 -6.70
C SER A 834 -6.02 -17.88 -7.77
N ALA A 835 -7.24 -17.32 -7.86
CA ALA A 835 -7.49 -16.19 -8.75
C ALA A 835 -6.53 -15.04 -8.46
N SER A 836 -5.79 -14.61 -9.48
CA SER A 836 -4.75 -13.58 -9.39
C SER A 836 -4.35 -13.10 -10.77
N ASP A 837 -3.50 -12.09 -10.82
CA ASP A 837 -2.74 -11.76 -12.01
C ASP A 837 -1.80 -12.92 -12.38
N TYR A 838 -1.44 -12.95 -13.66
CA TYR A 838 -0.41 -13.79 -14.26
C TYR A 838 0.22 -13.00 -15.43
N PRO A 839 1.32 -13.46 -16.05
CA PRO A 839 1.99 -12.70 -17.12
C PRO A 839 1.07 -12.26 -18.28
N GLY A 840 0.00 -13.02 -18.55
CA GLY A 840 -0.98 -12.72 -19.60
C GLY A 840 -2.21 -11.92 -19.17
N GLY A 841 -2.26 -11.38 -17.95
CA GLY A 841 -3.38 -10.58 -17.45
C GLY A 841 -3.92 -11.10 -16.13
N TYR A 842 -5.24 -11.28 -16.03
CA TYR A 842 -5.90 -11.82 -14.84
C TYR A 842 -6.70 -13.07 -15.21
N ARG A 843 -6.67 -14.10 -14.35
CA ARG A 843 -7.57 -15.24 -14.46
C ARG A 843 -7.79 -15.89 -13.09
N ALA A 844 -8.89 -16.65 -12.97
CA ALA A 844 -9.08 -17.58 -11.87
C ALA A 844 -8.08 -18.74 -11.99
N ASN A 845 -6.81 -18.55 -11.58
CA ASN A 845 -5.80 -19.59 -11.72
C ASN A 845 -6.27 -20.85 -10.98
N SER A 846 -6.06 -21.96 -11.66
CA SER A 846 -6.54 -23.29 -11.31
C SER A 846 -5.36 -24.26 -11.30
N ILE A 847 -5.48 -25.36 -10.57
CA ILE A 847 -4.52 -26.48 -10.70
C ILE A 847 -4.53 -27.11 -12.10
N PHE A 848 -5.47 -26.73 -12.97
CA PHE A 848 -5.45 -27.04 -14.40
C PHE A 848 -5.05 -25.80 -15.21
N GLY A 849 -4.22 -25.98 -16.23
CA GLY A 849 -3.74 -24.86 -17.06
C GLY A 849 -2.73 -23.96 -16.34
N ILE A 850 -1.92 -24.56 -15.47
CA ILE A 850 -0.82 -23.91 -14.75
C ILE A 850 0.25 -23.45 -15.76
N ASP A 851 0.92 -22.33 -15.50
CA ASP A 851 2.03 -21.82 -16.32
C ASP A 851 3.28 -21.48 -15.48
N GLY A 852 3.35 -22.00 -14.26
CA GLY A 852 4.38 -21.68 -13.27
C GLY A 852 4.08 -20.45 -12.40
N THR A 853 2.96 -19.76 -12.61
CA THR A 853 2.54 -18.65 -11.74
C THR A 853 2.18 -19.15 -10.34
N VAL A 854 2.75 -18.50 -9.32
CA VAL A 854 2.48 -18.70 -7.90
C VAL A 854 1.69 -17.50 -7.38
N THR A 855 0.68 -17.78 -6.55
CA THR A 855 -0.22 -16.78 -5.95
C THR A 855 0.02 -16.73 -4.42
N PRO A 856 0.89 -15.84 -3.90
CA PRO A 856 1.30 -15.85 -2.50
C PRO A 856 0.16 -15.76 -1.48
N TYR A 857 -0.88 -14.96 -1.75
CA TYR A 857 -1.98 -14.81 -0.79
C TYR A 857 -2.69 -16.14 -0.52
N ALA A 858 -2.76 -17.05 -1.50
CA ALA A 858 -3.45 -18.32 -1.38
C ALA A 858 -2.82 -19.20 -0.30
N SER A 859 -1.49 -19.28 -0.28
CA SER A 859 -0.77 -20.03 0.75
C SER A 859 -0.69 -19.28 2.09
N VAL A 860 -0.54 -17.95 2.08
CA VAL A 860 -0.41 -17.16 3.31
C VAL A 860 -1.73 -17.00 4.06
N ALA A 861 -2.84 -16.68 3.38
CA ALA A 861 -4.16 -16.58 4.01
C ALA A 861 -4.64 -17.93 4.57
N SER A 862 -4.12 -19.05 4.04
CA SER A 862 -4.37 -20.41 4.55
C SER A 862 -3.77 -20.67 5.95
N VAL A 863 -3.00 -19.74 6.53
CA VAL A 863 -2.38 -19.91 7.86
C VAL A 863 -3.40 -20.18 8.98
N ALA A 864 -4.65 -19.71 8.82
CA ALA A 864 -5.75 -20.01 9.72
C ALA A 864 -6.14 -21.50 9.79
N PHE A 865 -5.74 -22.29 8.78
CA PHE A 865 -6.09 -23.71 8.64
C PHE A 865 -4.86 -24.62 8.61
N THR A 866 -3.78 -24.19 7.95
CA THR A 866 -2.54 -24.97 7.76
C THR A 866 -1.30 -24.16 8.14
N PRO A 867 -1.14 -23.75 9.41
CA PRO A 867 -0.14 -22.77 9.81
C PRO A 867 1.30 -23.16 9.48
N GLU A 868 1.65 -24.45 9.67
CA GLU A 868 2.99 -24.95 9.36
C GLU A 868 3.33 -24.83 7.86
N LEU A 869 2.41 -25.24 6.99
CA LEU A 869 2.59 -25.17 5.53
C LEU A 869 2.63 -23.73 5.02
N SER A 870 1.78 -22.87 5.58
CA SER A 870 1.69 -21.46 5.20
C SER A 870 2.93 -20.67 5.64
N LEU A 871 3.42 -20.90 6.85
CA LEU A 871 4.67 -20.29 7.35
C LEU A 871 5.89 -20.77 6.58
N ALA A 872 5.96 -22.07 6.28
CA ALA A 872 7.00 -22.61 5.41
C ALA A 872 6.95 -21.94 4.03
N SER A 873 5.75 -21.82 3.44
CA SER A 873 5.56 -21.16 2.15
C SER A 873 6.02 -19.70 2.16
N LEU A 874 5.62 -18.95 3.19
CA LEU A 874 5.99 -17.55 3.35
C LEU A 874 7.52 -17.38 3.40
N ARG A 875 8.20 -18.18 4.23
CA ARG A 875 9.66 -18.12 4.35
C ARG A 875 10.36 -18.56 3.07
N GLY A 876 9.90 -19.66 2.46
CA GLY A 876 10.45 -20.20 1.23
C GLY A 876 10.35 -19.21 0.05
N MET A 877 9.18 -18.59 -0.11
CA MET A 877 8.95 -17.56 -1.13
C MET A 877 9.82 -16.32 -0.90
N LEU A 878 9.81 -15.73 0.31
CA LEU A 878 10.63 -14.54 0.60
C LEU A 878 12.14 -14.80 0.46
N SER A 879 12.61 -16.00 0.84
CA SER A 879 14.03 -16.35 0.74
C SER A 879 14.51 -16.54 -0.69
N ARG A 880 13.68 -17.09 -1.59
CA ARG A 880 14.07 -17.41 -2.97
C ARG A 880 13.72 -16.31 -3.97
N TYR A 881 12.65 -15.57 -3.69
CA TYR A 881 12.12 -14.52 -4.56
C TYR A 881 11.93 -13.23 -3.76
N PRO A 882 13.02 -12.60 -3.27
CA PRO A 882 12.95 -11.37 -2.47
C PRO A 882 12.24 -10.21 -3.19
N GLU A 883 12.17 -10.24 -4.53
CA GLU A 883 11.47 -9.28 -5.39
C GLU A 883 9.95 -9.25 -5.21
N ILE A 884 9.34 -10.29 -4.65
CA ILE A 884 7.89 -10.31 -4.38
C ILE A 884 7.51 -9.43 -3.20
N TRP A 885 8.49 -8.93 -2.43
CA TRP A 885 8.25 -8.07 -1.28
C TRP A 885 8.34 -6.59 -1.66
N GLY A 886 7.24 -5.86 -1.46
CA GLY A 886 7.18 -4.44 -1.81
C GLY A 886 6.34 -3.60 -0.85
N LYS A 887 5.71 -2.55 -1.41
CA LYS A 887 5.01 -1.48 -0.68
C LYS A 887 3.98 -2.07 0.29
N TYR A 888 3.13 -2.95 -0.20
CA TYR A 888 2.02 -3.56 0.54
C TYR A 888 2.26 -5.03 0.91
N GLY A 889 3.53 -5.44 0.99
CA GLY A 889 3.92 -6.78 1.41
C GLY A 889 4.17 -7.65 0.19
N LEU A 890 3.55 -8.83 0.16
CA LEU A 890 3.70 -9.77 -0.95
C LEU A 890 2.98 -9.25 -2.19
N ALA A 891 3.61 -9.39 -3.35
CA ALA A 891 2.97 -9.17 -4.64
C ALA A 891 1.79 -10.13 -4.83
N ASP A 892 0.83 -9.74 -5.67
CA ASP A 892 -0.37 -10.53 -5.97
C ASP A 892 -0.02 -11.93 -6.52
N ALA A 893 0.93 -11.96 -7.45
CA ALA A 893 1.45 -13.18 -8.05
C ALA A 893 2.88 -12.99 -8.57
N PHE A 894 3.58 -14.09 -8.81
CA PHE A 894 4.86 -14.09 -9.50
C PHE A 894 5.03 -15.37 -10.32
N ASN A 895 5.84 -15.31 -11.38
CA ASN A 895 6.15 -16.45 -12.24
C ASN A 895 7.68 -16.54 -12.42
N PRO A 896 8.33 -17.52 -11.77
CA PRO A 896 9.78 -17.71 -11.87
C PRO A 896 10.28 -18.12 -13.26
N ASP A 897 9.43 -18.69 -14.11
CA ASP A 897 9.81 -19.15 -15.44
C ASP A 897 10.20 -17.97 -16.33
N VAL A 898 9.29 -16.99 -16.39
CA VAL A 898 9.40 -15.78 -17.20
C VAL A 898 9.90 -14.57 -16.41
N GLU A 899 10.43 -14.79 -15.20
CA GLU A 899 10.94 -13.74 -14.29
C GLU A 899 9.98 -12.56 -14.08
N TRP A 900 8.71 -12.88 -13.87
CA TRP A 900 7.64 -11.90 -13.75
C TRP A 900 7.14 -11.78 -12.31
N VAL A 901 6.87 -10.56 -11.87
CA VAL A 901 6.19 -10.25 -10.61
C VAL A 901 5.02 -9.32 -10.95
N GLY A 902 3.85 -9.61 -10.38
CA GLY A 902 2.65 -8.79 -10.52
C GLY A 902 2.94 -7.33 -10.17
N PRO A 903 2.62 -6.37 -11.06
CA PRO A 903 2.91 -4.95 -10.80
C PRO A 903 1.91 -4.33 -9.80
N ASP A 904 0.75 -4.95 -9.63
CA ASP A 904 -0.34 -4.49 -8.78
C ASP A 904 -0.50 -5.37 -7.53
N TYR A 905 -1.09 -4.77 -6.50
CA TYR A 905 -1.67 -5.45 -5.35
C TYR A 905 -3.20 -5.38 -5.46
N LEU A 906 -3.89 -6.46 -5.12
CA LEU A 906 -5.34 -6.58 -5.22
C LEU A 906 -6.00 -6.52 -3.84
N GLY A 907 -7.05 -5.72 -3.69
CA GLY A 907 -7.66 -5.46 -2.39
C GLY A 907 -8.26 -6.69 -1.71
N ILE A 908 -8.83 -7.62 -2.50
CA ILE A 908 -9.38 -8.88 -1.99
C ILE A 908 -8.29 -9.82 -1.48
N ASP A 909 -7.10 -9.80 -2.08
CA ASP A 909 -5.98 -10.68 -1.74
C ASP A 909 -5.23 -10.15 -0.52
N GLN A 910 -5.03 -8.83 -0.46
CA GLN A 910 -4.55 -8.17 0.76
C GLN A 910 -5.52 -8.37 1.93
N GLY A 911 -6.82 -8.24 1.66
CA GLY A 911 -7.90 -8.55 2.60
C GLY A 911 -7.81 -9.96 3.16
N ALA A 912 -7.65 -10.96 2.28
CA ALA A 912 -7.53 -12.34 2.68
C ALA A 912 -6.30 -12.61 3.56
N ILE A 913 -5.16 -11.98 3.25
CA ILE A 913 -3.94 -12.07 4.07
C ILE A 913 -4.20 -11.51 5.48
N VAL A 914 -4.76 -10.30 5.59
CA VAL A 914 -5.00 -9.66 6.91
C VAL A 914 -5.91 -10.53 7.77
N LEU A 915 -7.01 -11.00 7.18
CA LEU A 915 -8.05 -11.78 7.84
C LEU A 915 -7.55 -13.17 8.24
N GLY A 916 -6.83 -13.85 7.34
CA GLY A 916 -6.28 -15.19 7.59
C GLY A 916 -5.25 -15.17 8.71
N ILE A 917 -4.33 -14.20 8.70
CA ILE A 917 -3.36 -14.03 9.78
C ILE A 917 -4.07 -13.68 11.09
N GLU A 918 -5.06 -12.79 11.09
CA GLU A 918 -5.74 -12.40 12.33
C GLU A 918 -6.52 -13.54 12.96
N ASN A 919 -7.17 -14.35 12.14
CA ASN A 919 -7.90 -15.50 12.62
C ASN A 919 -6.97 -16.57 13.22
N PHE A 920 -5.76 -16.72 12.66
CA PHE A 920 -4.72 -17.56 13.24
C PHE A 920 -4.18 -17.01 14.57
N THR A 921 -3.91 -15.71 14.66
CA THR A 921 -3.26 -15.10 15.83
C THR A 921 -4.20 -14.93 17.01
N SER A 922 -5.43 -14.44 16.78
CA SER A 922 -6.35 -14.06 17.86
C SER A 922 -7.78 -14.57 17.66
N GLY A 923 -8.17 -14.91 16.42
CA GLY A 923 -9.54 -15.25 16.07
C GLY A 923 -10.51 -14.06 16.10
N LEU A 924 -10.01 -12.81 16.07
CA LEU A 924 -10.84 -11.61 16.28
C LEU A 924 -11.98 -11.50 15.26
N VAL A 925 -11.67 -11.68 13.97
CA VAL A 925 -12.67 -11.54 12.90
C VAL A 925 -13.77 -12.59 13.06
N TRP A 926 -13.39 -13.85 13.29
CA TRP A 926 -14.32 -14.93 13.63
C TRP A 926 -15.20 -14.58 14.84
N LYS A 927 -14.61 -14.13 15.95
CA LYS A 927 -15.37 -13.75 17.16
C LYS A 927 -16.41 -12.67 16.86
N LEU A 928 -16.02 -11.64 16.13
CA LEU A 928 -16.90 -10.51 15.78
C LEU A 928 -18.01 -10.94 14.81
N PHE A 929 -17.67 -11.63 13.72
CA PHE A 929 -18.66 -12.04 12.73
C PHE A 929 -19.68 -13.01 13.31
N MET A 930 -19.21 -13.99 14.09
CA MET A 930 -20.07 -14.99 14.72
C MET A 930 -20.95 -14.40 15.83
N ALA A 931 -20.61 -13.25 16.41
CA ALA A 931 -21.46 -12.56 17.38
C ALA A 931 -22.73 -11.95 16.75
N SER A 932 -22.81 -11.86 15.42
CA SER A 932 -24.00 -11.36 14.73
C SER A 932 -25.20 -12.28 14.91
N PRO A 933 -26.38 -11.76 15.32
CA PRO A 933 -27.59 -12.58 15.47
C PRO A 933 -28.07 -13.18 14.14
N TYR A 934 -27.72 -12.54 13.01
CA TYR A 934 -28.05 -13.02 11.67
C TYR A 934 -27.23 -14.26 11.29
N VAL A 935 -25.95 -14.26 11.66
CA VAL A 935 -25.05 -15.40 11.48
C VAL A 935 -25.50 -16.57 12.35
N GLN A 936 -25.87 -16.32 13.61
CA GLN A 936 -26.43 -17.34 14.49
C GLN A 936 -27.73 -17.96 13.94
N THR A 937 -28.62 -17.11 13.41
CA THR A 937 -29.85 -17.57 12.74
C THR A 937 -29.55 -18.43 11.51
N ALA A 938 -28.57 -18.02 10.69
CA ALA A 938 -28.14 -18.78 9.52
C ALA A 938 -27.52 -20.14 9.90
N LEU A 939 -26.67 -20.21 10.93
CA LEU A 939 -26.12 -21.48 11.45
C LEU A 939 -27.22 -22.45 11.83
N GLN A 940 -28.20 -21.97 12.60
CA GLN A 940 -29.33 -22.80 13.03
C GLN A 940 -30.15 -23.31 11.85
N LYS A 941 -30.47 -22.44 10.89
CA LYS A 941 -31.31 -22.77 9.73
C LYS A 941 -30.62 -23.68 8.71
N THR A 942 -29.30 -23.56 8.56
CA THR A 942 -28.51 -24.44 7.68
C THR A 942 -28.12 -25.76 8.37
N GLY A 943 -28.42 -25.89 9.67
CA GLY A 943 -28.28 -27.14 10.41
C GLY A 943 -26.87 -27.43 10.90
N PHE A 944 -26.03 -26.40 11.04
CA PHE A 944 -24.71 -26.55 11.66
C PHE A 944 -24.84 -26.89 13.14
N GLY A 945 -24.11 -27.92 13.57
CA GLY A 945 -23.99 -28.32 14.96
C GLY A 945 -22.55 -28.73 15.30
N PRO A 946 -22.30 -29.17 16.55
CA PRO A 946 -21.01 -29.73 16.93
C PRO A 946 -20.64 -30.89 16.02
N ASP A 947 -19.36 -30.96 15.63
CA ASP A 947 -18.81 -32.09 14.90
C ASP A 947 -18.99 -33.40 15.69
N ARG A 948 -19.68 -34.38 15.09
CA ARG A 948 -20.04 -35.64 15.74
C ARG A 948 -19.16 -36.79 15.31
N SER A 949 -18.27 -36.61 14.34
CA SER A 949 -17.37 -37.69 13.93
C SER A 949 -16.12 -37.23 13.20
N PRO A 950 -14.97 -37.91 13.41
CA PRO A 950 -13.77 -37.64 12.63
C PRO A 950 -14.02 -37.88 11.14
N GLY A 951 -13.84 -36.83 10.32
CA GLY A 951 -13.93 -36.92 8.86
C GLY A 951 -14.40 -35.61 8.19
N ILE A 952 -14.10 -35.47 6.90
CA ILE A 952 -14.52 -34.30 6.10
C ILE A 952 -16.03 -34.31 5.85
N LEU A 953 -16.57 -35.47 5.50
CA LEU A 953 -17.97 -35.63 5.13
C LEU A 953 -18.77 -36.12 6.32
N ASN A 954 -19.97 -35.56 6.50
CA ASN A 954 -20.92 -36.11 7.44
C ASN A 954 -21.24 -37.56 7.06
N LYS A 955 -21.28 -38.46 8.05
CA LYS A 955 -21.49 -39.90 7.84
C LYS A 955 -22.70 -40.23 6.97
N ALA A 956 -23.83 -39.54 7.19
CA ALA A 956 -25.06 -39.81 6.45
C ALA A 956 -24.97 -39.33 4.99
N PHE A 957 -24.23 -38.25 4.72
CA PHE A 957 -23.96 -37.78 3.38
C PHE A 957 -22.96 -38.69 2.67
N ALA A 958 -21.86 -39.05 3.32
CA ALA A 958 -20.85 -39.97 2.79
C ALA A 958 -21.46 -41.32 2.37
N ALA A 959 -22.39 -41.87 3.16
CA ALA A 959 -23.06 -43.13 2.87
C ALA A 959 -23.92 -43.10 1.57
N ARG A 960 -24.29 -41.91 1.08
CA ARG A 960 -25.04 -41.75 -0.18
C ARG A 960 -24.14 -41.64 -1.41
N LEU A 961 -22.85 -41.38 -1.20
CA LEU A 961 -21.88 -41.21 -2.26
C LEU A 961 -21.27 -42.57 -2.63
N LYS A 962 -21.10 -42.82 -3.93
CA LYS A 962 -20.45 -44.03 -4.43
C LYS A 962 -18.99 -43.71 -4.77
N ASN A 963 -18.08 -44.64 -4.46
CA ASN A 963 -16.67 -44.60 -4.88
C ASN A 963 -15.93 -43.32 -4.44
N VAL A 964 -16.18 -42.83 -3.21
CA VAL A 964 -15.43 -41.69 -2.65
C VAL A 964 -13.98 -42.13 -2.37
N PRO A 965 -12.98 -41.56 -3.04
CA PRO A 965 -11.59 -41.87 -2.74
C PRO A 965 -11.15 -41.22 -1.42
N PRO A 966 -10.04 -41.66 -0.82
CA PRO A 966 -9.47 -40.96 0.33
C PRO A 966 -9.08 -39.53 -0.04
N ALA A 967 -9.35 -38.58 0.86
CA ALA A 967 -8.98 -37.19 0.66
C ALA A 967 -7.44 -36.98 0.70
N PRO A 968 -6.95 -35.89 0.09
CA PRO A 968 -5.55 -35.48 0.17
C PRO A 968 -5.15 -35.19 1.61
N THR A 969 -3.91 -35.54 1.95
CA THR A 969 -3.30 -35.22 3.23
C THR A 969 -2.07 -34.35 3.03
N GLN A 970 -1.58 -33.74 4.12
CA GLN A 970 -0.39 -32.89 4.14
C GLN A 970 0.85 -33.53 3.48
N ASP A 971 1.00 -34.86 3.60
CA ASP A 971 2.11 -35.64 3.02
C ASP A 971 1.95 -35.94 1.52
N CYS A 972 0.98 -35.31 0.84
CA CYS A 972 0.68 -35.51 -0.57
C CYS A 972 0.31 -36.95 -0.96
N LYS A 973 -0.16 -37.73 0.02
CA LYS A 973 -0.84 -39.01 -0.22
C LYS A 973 -2.19 -38.75 -0.90
N ASN A 974 -2.62 -39.70 -1.73
CA ASN A 974 -3.92 -39.69 -2.43
C ASN A 974 -4.14 -38.54 -3.42
N VAL A 975 -3.10 -37.80 -3.80
CA VAL A 975 -3.12 -36.88 -4.94
C VAL A 975 -2.46 -37.58 -6.12
N ARG A 976 -3.18 -37.75 -7.23
CA ARG A 976 -2.63 -38.37 -8.45
C ARG A 976 -2.16 -37.31 -9.42
#